data_AF-A0A8H5MIT9-F1
#
_entry.id   AF-A0A8H5MIT9-F1
#
_cell.length_a   1.000
_cell.length_b   1.000
_cell.length_c   1.000
_cell.angle_alpha   90.00
_cell.angle_beta   90.00
_cell.angle_gamma   90.00
#
_symmetry.space_group_name_H-M   'P 1'
#
loop_
_entity.id
_entity.type
_entity.pdbx_description
1 polymer ?
#
loop_
_entity_poly.entity_id
_entity_poly.type
_entity_poly.pdbx_seq_one_letter_code
_entity_poly.pdbx_strand_id
1 'polypeptide(L)'
;MDRDNGGLALTTALQPSRISPQIFSVGPSRDLSPVYGGLLMGQAVSAAATDVGERQCHSVQATFTRRAQPQDTTYFNVTQDLGGNNFTIRHVNATQSNRGIFSAKVSFRKPRSEFEHQQLQKIPPIPKEIETITQEGQHPRPTPAGIDVRWSRSVVDPSGTMELWMRSIESLGDDPTLHTAALLYASDYPILEAGLSTHGLSWQSTGLFTASLNHSAWFLRPPNFSEWHLFRIDSPAAAGGTALGRATCFDRQGNMVATFVQEAKFDLLTLVNDDKPPHVSNIYPAIYQAWIRCRACRHQHRKCDEQRPACSSCRIRGVECDYQRPLKWTGLRNSETFSQQNPTALCTSTSSSVIECAVSPPVLPLQLEFEVADWLLAHTSERSIDADLDIDPPGLQSRNHPSPIAHHQDDSTVQEQSNSSSAGLQTVNGDLWDDNNDSGIGFSEQPLTKPTETSETTAESSSLDNSETGIITSTVLGNLFSHAFESSNDEITFTYYLNRTSSVLMVDLKSIETHMTYALHLIQHLGYLTQPPRSVLMRTLIYRFAMVDVMLAFIQSRHPQASPDFFMYQNNVDQLIGAEEPSFREMHGCHQRVLSFLAKIAILSAYIAKSGSRPSEIQVKGYDLETEMRHWGRIYYGGMAAESSDPPIGRSRERLNSRADLEVVCECFYWTAHILLLRRVFLDDTKSTRVQLIRKRLFRLMDSLVSGCGPDSSLPFPFYIAACEATVTCDQDWVRKKHGEMLAAYRDPAREVLMTSVERIWAKSEP
;
A
#
# COMPACT_ATOMS: atom_id res chain seq x y z
N MET A 1 16.89 -1.88 53.30
CA MET A 1 16.55 -0.52 52.86
C MET A 1 15.55 -0.70 51.74
N ASP A 2 14.31 -0.48 52.12
CA ASP A 2 13.22 -1.32 51.66
C ASP A 2 12.48 -0.60 50.53
N ARG A 3 12.18 -1.33 49.46
CA ARG A 3 11.41 -0.80 48.33
C ARG A 3 9.94 -1.15 48.52
N ASP A 4 9.34 -0.59 49.57
CA ASP A 4 7.89 -0.46 49.69
C ASP A 4 7.39 0.56 48.65
N ASN A 5 7.44 0.16 47.38
CA ASN A 5 6.82 0.87 46.28
C ASN A 5 5.31 0.76 46.46
N GLY A 6 4.68 1.78 47.05
CA GLY A 6 3.22 1.89 47.25
C GLY A 6 2.40 2.05 45.95
N GLY A 7 2.85 1.48 44.84
CA GLY A 7 2.07 1.29 43.63
C GLY A 7 1.16 0.07 43.75
N LEU A 8 0.14 0.01 42.91
CA LEU A 8 -0.76 -1.14 42.84
C LEU A 8 -0.04 -2.33 42.18
N ALA A 9 -0.27 -3.55 42.68
CA ALA A 9 0.20 -4.77 42.04
C ALA A 9 -0.29 -4.85 40.58
N LEU A 10 0.51 -5.41 39.67
CA LEU A 10 0.19 -5.44 38.23
C LEU A 10 -1.06 -6.29 37.98
N THR A 11 -1.14 -7.43 38.66
CA THR A 11 -2.33 -8.28 38.82
C THR A 11 -3.61 -7.47 39.05
N THR A 12 -3.63 -6.59 40.06
CA THR A 12 -4.76 -5.71 40.38
C THR A 12 -4.93 -4.57 39.38
N ALA A 13 -3.83 -3.98 38.90
CA ALA A 13 -3.86 -2.83 37.99
C ALA A 13 -4.45 -3.17 36.61
N LEU A 14 -4.33 -4.42 36.17
CA LEU A 14 -4.89 -4.93 34.91
C LEU A 14 -6.37 -5.34 35.02
N GLN A 15 -6.97 -5.35 36.21
CA GLN A 15 -8.34 -5.85 36.45
C GLN A 15 -9.30 -4.69 36.77
N PRO A 16 -10.07 -4.18 35.79
CA PRO A 16 -11.05 -3.12 36.03
C PRO A 16 -12.31 -3.65 36.75
N SER A 17 -12.81 -2.93 37.74
CA SER A 17 -13.98 -3.34 38.54
C SER A 17 -15.26 -3.33 37.70
N ARG A 18 -16.01 -4.44 37.70
CA ARG A 18 -17.30 -4.55 37.00
C ARG A 18 -18.39 -3.76 37.72
N ILE A 19 -18.97 -2.75 37.06
CA ILE A 19 -20.14 -2.00 37.55
C ILE A 19 -21.44 -2.66 37.06
N SER A 20 -21.46 -3.11 35.81
CA SER A 20 -22.64 -3.70 35.17
C SER A 20 -22.23 -4.84 34.23
N PRO A 21 -23.18 -5.56 33.60
CA PRO A 21 -22.86 -6.63 32.65
C PRO A 21 -21.92 -6.19 31.51
N GLN A 22 -21.93 -4.92 31.10
CA GLN A 22 -21.12 -4.39 29.99
C GLN A 22 -20.15 -3.25 30.40
N ILE A 23 -20.27 -2.70 31.61
CA ILE A 23 -19.50 -1.53 32.04
C ILE A 23 -18.55 -1.90 33.18
N PHE A 24 -17.28 -1.57 32.98
CA PHE A 24 -16.19 -1.73 33.93
C PHE A 24 -15.54 -0.37 34.21
N SER A 25 -14.88 -0.21 35.36
CA SER A 25 -14.23 1.05 35.73
C SER A 25 -12.90 0.87 36.44
N VAL A 26 -12.02 1.85 36.26
CA VAL A 26 -10.81 2.05 37.06
C VAL A 26 -10.89 3.45 37.67
N GLY A 27 -10.78 3.53 39.00
CA GLY A 27 -10.80 4.79 39.73
C GLY A 27 -9.55 5.65 39.48
N PRO A 28 -9.51 6.89 40.01
CA PRO A 28 -8.37 7.78 39.85
C PRO A 28 -7.11 7.19 40.50
N SER A 29 -5.97 7.38 39.83
CA SER A 29 -4.65 7.01 40.31
C SER A 29 -4.14 8.03 41.33
N ARG A 30 -3.36 7.56 42.32
CA ARG A 30 -2.56 8.44 43.20
C ARG A 30 -1.27 8.92 42.52
N ASP A 31 -0.79 8.18 41.52
CA ASP A 31 0.30 8.62 40.66
C ASP A 31 -0.25 9.58 39.59
N LEU A 32 0.30 10.79 39.54
CA LEU A 32 -0.07 11.86 38.61
C LEU A 32 0.67 11.78 37.27
N SER A 33 1.48 10.74 37.07
CA SER A 33 2.15 10.45 35.80
C SER A 33 1.13 10.22 34.67
N PRO A 34 1.49 10.49 33.40
CA PRO A 34 0.63 10.21 32.26
C PRO A 34 0.25 8.72 32.19
N VAL A 35 -1.05 8.44 32.03
CA VAL A 35 -1.55 7.07 31.90
C VAL A 35 -0.90 6.38 30.70
N TYR A 36 -0.27 5.24 30.96
CA TYR A 36 0.48 4.45 29.99
C TYR A 36 -0.46 3.68 29.02
N GLY A 37 -0.09 3.59 27.74
CA GLY A 37 -0.94 3.01 26.69
C GLY A 37 -1.20 1.52 26.91
N GLY A 38 -0.15 0.77 27.27
CA GLY A 38 -0.24 -0.64 27.68
C GLY A 38 -1.23 -0.91 28.82
N LEU A 39 -1.43 0.04 29.76
CA LEU A 39 -2.38 -0.11 30.85
C LEU A 39 -3.84 -0.12 30.36
N LEU A 40 -4.19 0.80 29.45
CA LEU A 40 -5.52 0.85 28.84
C LEU A 40 -5.79 -0.41 28.01
N MET A 41 -4.78 -0.93 27.30
CA MET A 41 -4.91 -2.16 26.52
C MET A 41 -5.12 -3.40 27.39
N GLY A 42 -4.30 -3.58 28.43
CA GLY A 42 -4.43 -4.70 29.36
C GLY A 42 -5.79 -4.70 30.07
N GLN A 43 -6.22 -3.54 30.60
CA GLN A 43 -7.53 -3.37 31.23
C GLN A 43 -8.68 -3.64 30.25
N ALA A 44 -8.57 -3.21 28.99
CA ALA A 44 -9.57 -3.48 27.96
C ALA A 44 -9.69 -4.97 27.61
N VAL A 45 -8.57 -5.71 27.56
CA VAL A 45 -8.59 -7.18 27.37
C VAL A 45 -9.23 -7.88 28.57
N SER A 46 -8.87 -7.53 29.80
CA SER A 46 -9.49 -8.08 31.02
C SER A 46 -11.00 -7.84 31.07
N ALA A 47 -11.45 -6.63 30.76
CA ALA A 47 -12.88 -6.31 30.64
C ALA A 47 -13.55 -7.15 29.54
N ALA A 48 -12.95 -7.21 28.35
CA ALA A 48 -13.47 -7.97 27.22
C ALA A 48 -13.53 -9.49 27.44
N ALA A 49 -12.66 -10.06 28.29
CA ALA A 49 -12.58 -11.49 28.56
C ALA A 49 -13.67 -12.02 29.50
N THR A 50 -14.37 -11.14 30.23
CA THR A 50 -15.46 -11.58 31.12
C THR A 50 -16.55 -12.37 30.39
N ASP A 51 -16.97 -13.50 30.94
CA ASP A 51 -18.05 -14.34 30.41
C ASP A 51 -17.83 -14.85 28.96
N VAL A 52 -16.58 -14.97 28.47
CA VAL A 52 -16.28 -15.59 27.15
C VAL A 52 -16.15 -17.12 27.18
N GLY A 53 -16.20 -17.74 28.36
CA GLY A 53 -15.96 -19.17 28.58
C GLY A 53 -14.49 -19.55 28.34
N GLU A 54 -14.25 -20.77 27.86
CA GLU A 54 -12.91 -21.33 27.57
C GLU A 54 -12.14 -20.62 26.44
N ARG A 55 -12.68 -19.53 25.86
CA ARG A 55 -12.09 -18.86 24.70
C ARG A 55 -10.94 -17.95 25.11
N GLN A 56 -9.78 -18.13 24.49
CA GLN A 56 -8.59 -17.31 24.73
C GLN A 56 -8.52 -16.16 23.72
N CYS A 57 -8.05 -14.99 24.16
CA CYS A 57 -7.80 -13.85 23.29
C CYS A 57 -6.68 -14.19 22.29
N HIS A 58 -6.93 -13.98 20.99
CA HIS A 58 -5.96 -14.27 19.93
C HIS A 58 -5.62 -13.07 19.04
N SER A 59 -6.39 -11.98 19.10
CA SER A 59 -5.99 -10.73 18.45
C SER A 59 -6.66 -9.51 19.08
N VAL A 60 -5.90 -8.42 19.16
CA VAL A 60 -6.36 -7.10 19.60
C VAL A 60 -6.02 -6.08 18.52
N GLN A 61 -6.92 -5.14 18.27
CA GLN A 61 -6.68 -3.93 17.48
C GLN A 61 -7.13 -2.73 18.32
N ALA A 62 -6.20 -1.90 18.74
CA ALA A 62 -6.41 -0.77 19.64
C ALA A 62 -6.06 0.58 18.97
N THR A 63 -6.76 1.64 19.37
CA THR A 63 -6.56 3.01 18.88
C THR A 63 -6.63 4.00 20.05
N PHE A 64 -5.64 4.89 20.14
CA PHE A 64 -5.52 5.90 21.19
C PHE A 64 -6.05 7.25 20.68
N THR A 65 -7.29 7.57 21.01
CA THR A 65 -7.96 8.78 20.52
C THR A 65 -7.55 10.04 21.28
N ARG A 66 -7.31 9.94 22.60
CA ARG A 66 -6.94 11.07 23.48
C ARG A 66 -6.08 10.58 24.65
N ARG A 67 -5.18 11.43 25.13
CA ARG A 67 -4.38 11.17 26.34
C ARG A 67 -5.29 11.05 27.57
N ALA A 68 -5.31 9.87 28.19
CA ALA A 68 -6.03 9.65 29.43
C ALA A 68 -5.38 10.41 30.61
N GLN A 69 -6.21 10.91 31.52
CA GLN A 69 -5.79 11.66 32.70
C GLN A 69 -5.76 10.72 33.93
N PRO A 70 -4.72 10.75 34.77
CA PRO A 70 -4.64 9.85 35.94
C PRO A 70 -5.71 10.15 37.00
N GLN A 71 -6.20 11.40 37.06
CA GLN A 71 -7.19 11.86 38.03
C GLN A 71 -8.66 11.61 37.61
N ASP A 72 -8.91 11.14 36.39
CA ASP A 72 -10.25 10.85 35.87
C ASP A 72 -10.56 9.34 35.98
N THR A 73 -11.70 8.98 36.56
CA THR A 73 -12.21 7.60 36.51
C THR A 73 -12.40 7.17 35.05
N THR A 74 -11.77 6.07 34.66
CA THR A 74 -11.90 5.49 33.32
C THR A 74 -13.01 4.46 33.30
N TYR A 75 -13.97 4.59 32.37
CA TYR A 75 -15.04 3.63 32.16
C TYR A 75 -14.84 2.89 30.84
N PHE A 76 -14.75 1.56 30.90
CA PHE A 76 -14.67 0.67 29.75
C PHE A 76 -16.06 0.08 29.47
N ASN A 77 -16.66 0.45 28.36
CA ASN A 77 -17.92 -0.13 27.87
C ASN A 77 -17.63 -1.24 26.85
N VAL A 78 -18.12 -2.45 27.09
CA VAL A 78 -17.84 -3.68 26.33
C VAL A 78 -19.11 -4.13 25.59
N THR A 79 -19.13 -3.97 24.27
CA THR A 79 -20.17 -4.54 23.39
C THR A 79 -19.68 -5.82 22.71
N GLN A 80 -20.60 -6.71 22.33
CA GLN A 80 -20.28 -7.92 21.58
C GLN A 80 -20.68 -7.77 20.11
N ASP A 81 -19.68 -7.71 19.24
CA ASP A 81 -19.84 -7.62 17.79
C ASP A 81 -20.20 -8.98 17.17
N LEU A 82 -19.68 -10.07 17.74
CA LEU A 82 -19.93 -11.44 17.29
C LEU A 82 -19.92 -12.43 18.47
N GLY A 83 -20.89 -13.33 18.53
CA GLY A 83 -21.00 -14.40 19.54
C GLY A 83 -21.14 -15.78 18.90
N GLY A 84 -20.14 -16.25 18.17
CA GLY A 84 -20.15 -17.55 17.49
C GLY A 84 -19.66 -18.71 18.37
N ASN A 85 -19.85 -19.96 17.90
CA ASN A 85 -19.40 -21.16 18.62
C ASN A 85 -17.87 -21.18 18.80
N ASN A 86 -17.12 -20.96 17.72
CA ASN A 86 -15.65 -20.98 17.74
C ASN A 86 -15.02 -19.62 18.10
N PHE A 87 -15.61 -18.52 17.63
CA PHE A 87 -15.07 -17.16 17.76
C PHE A 87 -16.07 -16.20 18.43
N THR A 88 -15.55 -15.33 19.29
CA THR A 88 -16.27 -14.19 19.90
C THR A 88 -15.48 -12.92 19.61
N ILE A 89 -16.13 -11.87 19.10
CA ILE A 89 -15.53 -10.55 18.89
C ILE A 89 -16.24 -9.56 19.78
N ARG A 90 -15.48 -8.75 20.52
CA ARG A 90 -15.98 -7.69 21.38
C ARG A 90 -15.29 -6.37 21.08
N HIS A 91 -16.03 -5.29 21.23
CA HIS A 91 -15.55 -3.92 21.05
C HIS A 91 -15.59 -3.21 22.40
N VAL A 92 -14.47 -2.63 22.80
CA VAL A 92 -14.28 -1.93 24.08
C VAL A 92 -14.05 -0.46 23.80
N ASN A 93 -14.88 0.40 24.39
CA ASN A 93 -14.72 1.85 24.29
C ASN A 93 -14.45 2.41 25.69
N ALA A 94 -13.24 2.95 25.87
CA ALA A 94 -12.83 3.58 27.12
C ALA A 94 -13.14 5.08 27.08
N THR A 95 -13.77 5.57 28.14
CA THR A 95 -14.17 6.98 28.28
C THR A 95 -13.71 7.57 29.61
N GLN A 96 -13.38 8.86 29.58
CA GLN A 96 -13.17 9.71 30.75
C GLN A 96 -13.94 11.01 30.52
N SER A 97 -14.61 11.52 31.56
CA SER A 97 -15.40 12.77 31.47
C SER A 97 -16.31 12.84 30.21
N ASN A 98 -17.03 11.74 29.95
CA ASN A 98 -17.90 11.50 28.77
C ASN A 98 -17.23 11.67 27.39
N ARG A 99 -15.90 11.53 27.30
CA ARG A 99 -15.13 11.60 26.05
C ARG A 99 -14.41 10.28 25.80
N GLY A 100 -14.50 9.76 24.58
CA GLY A 100 -13.71 8.60 24.15
C GLY A 100 -12.21 8.91 24.18
N ILE A 101 -11.46 8.14 24.97
CA ILE A 101 -9.99 8.24 25.09
C ILE A 101 -9.28 7.15 24.29
N PHE A 102 -9.88 5.96 24.23
CA PHE A 102 -9.29 4.76 23.67
C PHE A 102 -10.40 3.82 23.19
N SER A 103 -10.15 3.06 22.14
CA SER A 103 -11.06 2.07 21.60
C SER A 103 -10.29 0.84 21.14
N ALA A 104 -10.82 -0.37 21.38
CA ALA A 104 -10.20 -1.61 20.95
C ALA A 104 -11.20 -2.69 20.54
N LYS A 105 -10.89 -3.42 19.47
CA LYS A 105 -11.55 -4.70 19.15
C LYS A 105 -10.70 -5.85 19.65
N VAL A 106 -11.32 -6.80 20.34
CA VAL A 106 -10.69 -7.98 20.94
C VAL A 106 -11.40 -9.22 20.41
N SER A 107 -10.65 -10.17 19.86
CA SER A 107 -11.17 -11.43 19.33
C SER A 107 -10.67 -12.62 20.14
N PHE A 108 -11.60 -13.51 20.50
CA PHE A 108 -11.39 -14.68 21.32
C PHE A 108 -11.75 -15.94 20.54
N ARG A 109 -10.94 -17.00 20.63
CA ARG A 109 -11.17 -18.30 19.97
C ARG A 109 -11.12 -19.43 20.99
N LYS A 110 -11.87 -20.51 20.75
CA LYS A 110 -11.64 -21.78 21.45
C LYS A 110 -10.22 -22.30 21.14
N PRO A 111 -9.47 -22.82 22.13
CA PRO A 111 -8.23 -23.54 21.87
C PRO A 111 -8.44 -24.73 20.92
N ARG A 112 -7.53 -24.92 19.96
CA ARG A 112 -7.53 -26.01 18.96
C ARG A 112 -6.09 -26.37 18.63
N SER A 113 -5.78 -27.66 18.52
CA SER A 113 -4.48 -28.18 18.05
C SER A 113 -4.64 -28.64 16.60
N GLU A 114 -4.20 -27.82 15.65
CA GLU A 114 -4.33 -28.03 14.21
C GLU A 114 -2.97 -27.82 13.52
N PHE A 115 -2.92 -27.30 12.29
CA PHE A 115 -1.67 -27.08 11.56
C PHE A 115 -0.80 -25.99 12.20
N GLU A 116 0.23 -26.39 12.94
CA GLU A 116 1.24 -25.47 13.47
C GLU A 116 2.50 -25.40 12.59
N HIS A 117 2.99 -24.18 12.38
CA HIS A 117 4.32 -23.92 11.83
C HIS A 117 4.89 -22.62 12.42
N GLN A 118 6.21 -22.48 12.38
CA GLN A 118 6.92 -21.22 12.57
C GLN A 118 8.31 -21.32 11.96
N GLN A 119 8.98 -20.19 11.80
CA GLN A 119 10.42 -20.20 11.52
C GLN A 119 11.21 -20.60 12.77
N LEU A 120 12.30 -21.36 12.57
CA LEU A 120 13.29 -21.61 13.61
C LEU A 120 14.06 -20.32 13.91
N GLN A 121 14.25 -20.01 15.18
CA GLN A 121 14.81 -18.74 15.63
C GLN A 121 15.86 -19.01 16.72
N LYS A 122 17.08 -18.49 16.53
CA LYS A 122 18.15 -18.61 17.52
C LYS A 122 17.82 -17.74 18.73
N ILE A 123 17.62 -18.35 19.90
CA ILE A 123 17.34 -17.63 21.15
C ILE A 123 18.67 -17.28 21.84
N PRO A 124 18.93 -16.00 22.19
CA PRO A 124 20.11 -15.60 22.96
C PRO A 124 19.98 -16.01 24.44
N PRO A 125 21.07 -16.04 25.22
CA PRO A 125 20.94 -16.15 26.67
C PRO A 125 20.21 -14.92 27.26
N ILE A 126 19.52 -15.11 28.38
CA ILE A 126 18.97 -14.00 29.18
C ILE A 126 20.15 -13.30 29.88
N PRO A 127 20.32 -11.97 29.75
CA PRO A 127 21.36 -11.23 30.45
C PRO A 127 21.29 -11.40 31.98
N LYS A 128 22.44 -11.53 32.63
CA LYS A 128 22.51 -11.74 34.09
C LYS A 128 22.14 -10.49 34.88
N GLU A 129 22.57 -9.34 34.39
CA GLU A 129 22.31 -8.02 34.96
C GLU A 129 21.55 -7.16 33.94
N ILE A 130 21.13 -5.95 34.34
CA ILE A 130 20.63 -4.95 33.39
C ILE A 130 21.86 -4.30 32.73
N GLU A 131 22.40 -4.95 31.71
CA GLU A 131 23.53 -4.47 30.91
C GLU A 131 23.17 -3.17 30.19
N THR A 132 23.28 -2.07 30.92
CA THR A 132 22.98 -0.71 30.46
C THR A 132 24.19 -0.20 29.66
N ILE A 133 24.50 -0.88 28.56
CA ILE A 133 25.53 -0.49 27.60
C ILE A 133 24.96 0.65 26.76
N THR A 134 24.90 1.83 27.36
CA THR A 134 24.57 3.09 26.72
C THR A 134 25.84 3.85 26.43
N GLN A 135 25.92 4.47 25.24
CA GLN A 135 26.93 5.50 24.98
C GLN A 135 26.74 6.65 25.98
N GLU A 136 27.84 7.32 26.34
CA GLU A 136 27.92 8.18 27.54
C GLU A 136 26.73 9.15 27.70
N GLY A 137 26.01 9.01 28.81
CA GLY A 137 24.92 9.92 29.20
C GLY A 137 23.51 9.56 28.73
N GLN A 138 23.32 8.56 27.87
CA GLN A 138 21.97 8.04 27.57
C GLN A 138 21.55 6.93 28.56
N HIS A 139 20.25 6.73 28.75
CA HIS A 139 19.64 5.68 29.59
C HIS A 139 18.42 5.08 28.90
N PRO A 140 18.06 3.80 29.14
CA PRO A 140 16.79 3.24 28.67
C PRO A 140 15.59 3.91 29.36
N ARG A 141 14.42 3.86 28.70
CA ARG A 141 13.17 4.41 29.21
C ARG A 141 12.79 3.74 30.54
N PRO A 142 12.24 4.48 31.53
CA PRO A 142 11.75 3.87 32.78
C PRO A 142 10.82 2.70 32.49
N THR A 143 11.13 1.54 33.09
CA THR A 143 10.45 0.28 32.81
C THR A 143 8.99 0.33 33.28
N PRO A 144 8.06 -0.39 32.62
CA PRO A 144 6.68 -0.46 33.08
C PRO A 144 6.59 -1.04 34.49
N ALA A 145 5.57 -0.61 35.24
CA ALA A 145 5.37 -1.05 36.62
C ALA A 145 5.13 -2.58 36.64
N GLY A 146 5.85 -3.28 37.52
CA GLY A 146 5.73 -4.73 37.67
C GLY A 146 6.42 -5.58 36.57
N ILE A 147 7.25 -5.00 35.70
CA ILE A 147 7.98 -5.73 34.63
C ILE A 147 9.50 -5.74 34.87
N ASP A 148 10.12 -6.92 34.80
CA ASP A 148 11.58 -7.14 34.79
C ASP A 148 12.04 -7.07 33.31
N VAL A 149 12.98 -6.17 33.00
CA VAL A 149 13.39 -5.82 31.62
C VAL A 149 14.91 -5.93 31.48
N ARG A 150 15.39 -6.66 30.47
CA ARG A 150 16.83 -6.84 30.21
C ARG A 150 17.15 -6.72 28.73
N TRP A 151 17.85 -5.66 28.36
CA TRP A 151 18.33 -5.43 27.00
C TRP A 151 19.48 -6.39 26.68
N SER A 152 19.47 -6.99 25.49
CA SER A 152 20.47 -8.01 25.09
C SER A 152 21.71 -7.40 24.42
N ARG A 153 21.65 -6.11 24.07
CA ARG A 153 22.69 -5.29 23.40
C ARG A 153 22.48 -3.82 23.78
N SER A 154 23.31 -2.93 23.25
CA SER A 154 23.14 -1.48 23.40
C SER A 154 21.75 -1.00 22.98
N VAL A 155 21.22 0.00 23.69
CA VAL A 155 19.89 0.59 23.46
C VAL A 155 19.85 1.54 22.25
N VAL A 156 21.00 1.75 21.58
CA VAL A 156 21.11 2.58 20.38
C VAL A 156 21.78 1.77 19.27
N ASP A 157 20.97 1.04 18.51
CA ASP A 157 21.41 0.39 17.27
C ASP A 157 20.84 1.16 16.06
N PRO A 158 21.67 1.81 15.23
CA PRO A 158 21.20 2.61 14.09
C PRO A 158 20.60 1.78 12.94
N SER A 159 20.63 0.44 13.02
CA SER A 159 19.83 -0.42 12.13
C SER A 159 18.33 -0.36 12.41
N GLY A 160 17.92 0.25 13.54
CA GLY A 160 16.52 0.27 13.97
C GLY A 160 16.03 -1.10 14.45
N THR A 161 16.92 -2.00 14.85
CA THR A 161 16.59 -3.34 15.37
C THR A 161 17.05 -3.53 16.81
N MET A 162 16.26 -4.21 17.64
CA MET A 162 16.53 -4.37 19.08
C MET A 162 16.13 -5.76 19.59
N GLU A 163 16.84 -6.25 20.61
CA GLU A 163 16.52 -7.50 21.32
C GLU A 163 16.48 -7.26 22.84
N LEU A 164 15.35 -7.53 23.49
CA LEU A 164 15.22 -7.48 24.94
C LEU A 164 14.39 -8.64 25.50
N TRP A 165 14.65 -8.99 26.75
CA TRP A 165 13.88 -9.94 27.53
C TRP A 165 12.93 -9.19 28.48
N MET A 166 11.69 -9.65 28.58
CA MET A 166 10.69 -9.13 29.52
C MET A 166 9.91 -10.27 30.21
N ARG A 167 9.46 -10.01 31.44
CA ARG A 167 8.48 -10.81 32.20
C ARG A 167 7.84 -9.96 33.29
N SER A 168 6.75 -10.42 33.89
CA SER A 168 6.29 -9.86 35.17
C SER A 168 7.27 -10.17 36.31
N ILE A 169 7.38 -9.24 37.25
CA ILE A 169 8.13 -9.39 38.51
C ILE A 169 7.37 -10.32 39.46
N GLU A 170 6.03 -10.30 39.42
CA GLU A 170 5.15 -11.12 40.27
C GLU A 170 4.60 -12.35 39.54
N SER A 171 4.09 -13.30 40.32
CA SER A 171 3.33 -14.41 39.76
C SER A 171 1.94 -13.91 39.36
N LEU A 172 1.55 -14.17 38.11
CA LEU A 172 0.21 -13.84 37.60
C LEU A 172 -0.82 -14.96 37.89
N GLY A 173 -0.40 -16.02 38.60
CA GLY A 173 -1.22 -17.22 38.82
C GLY A 173 -1.43 -18.02 37.54
N ASP A 174 -2.54 -18.76 37.46
CA ASP A 174 -2.88 -19.62 36.32
C ASP A 174 -3.92 -18.99 35.35
N ASP A 175 -4.22 -17.68 35.47
CA ASP A 175 -5.21 -17.02 34.61
C ASP A 175 -4.60 -16.65 33.23
N PRO A 176 -5.02 -17.31 32.13
CA PRO A 176 -4.51 -17.00 30.79
C PRO A 176 -4.91 -15.60 30.32
N THR A 177 -5.99 -15.04 30.86
CA THR A 177 -6.41 -13.65 30.61
C THR A 177 -5.36 -12.69 31.13
N LEU A 178 -4.93 -12.89 32.39
CA LEU A 178 -4.00 -12.00 33.06
C LEU A 178 -2.59 -12.08 32.46
N HIS A 179 -2.12 -13.28 32.09
CA HIS A 179 -0.88 -13.41 31.30
C HIS A 179 -0.98 -12.69 29.95
N THR A 180 -2.11 -12.78 29.25
CA THR A 180 -2.31 -12.11 27.95
C THR A 180 -2.37 -10.58 28.10
N ALA A 181 -3.10 -10.10 29.11
CA ALA A 181 -3.21 -8.69 29.45
C ALA A 181 -1.86 -8.09 29.90
N ALA A 182 -1.06 -8.84 30.68
CA ALA A 182 0.26 -8.40 31.12
C ALA A 182 1.31 -8.41 29.99
N LEU A 183 1.23 -9.38 29.06
CA LEU A 183 2.09 -9.40 27.87
C LEU A 183 1.76 -8.21 26.94
N LEU A 184 0.47 -7.90 26.74
CA LEU A 184 0.01 -6.73 25.98
C LEU A 184 0.28 -5.40 26.69
N TYR A 185 0.30 -5.40 28.02
CA TYR A 185 0.74 -4.25 28.81
C TYR A 185 2.22 -3.92 28.53
N ALA A 186 3.09 -4.94 28.48
CA ALA A 186 4.52 -4.75 28.24
C ALA A 186 4.87 -4.39 26.78
N SER A 187 4.05 -4.75 25.79
CA SER A 187 4.37 -4.55 24.37
C SER A 187 4.39 -3.07 23.92
N ASP A 188 3.71 -2.14 24.60
CA ASP A 188 3.74 -0.68 24.31
C ASP A 188 5.02 0.01 24.86
N TYR A 189 5.91 -0.70 25.56
CA TYR A 189 7.13 -0.11 26.11
C TYR A 189 8.24 0.07 25.06
N PRO A 190 8.70 -0.99 24.37
CA PRO A 190 9.94 -0.92 23.61
C PRO A 190 9.75 -0.67 22.10
N ILE A 191 8.53 -0.81 21.55
CA ILE A 191 8.29 -0.76 20.09
C ILE A 191 8.70 0.60 19.47
N LEU A 192 8.54 1.70 20.21
CA LEU A 192 8.93 3.03 19.72
C LEU A 192 10.44 3.31 19.79
N GLU A 193 11.19 2.64 20.67
CA GLU A 193 12.64 2.87 20.81
C GLU A 193 13.40 2.47 19.53
N ALA A 194 12.90 1.48 18.79
CA ALA A 194 13.42 1.10 17.47
C ALA A 194 13.28 2.23 16.44
N GLY A 195 12.15 2.96 16.46
CA GLY A 195 11.92 4.11 15.57
C GLY A 195 12.76 5.32 15.94
N LEU A 196 13.00 5.55 17.23
CA LEU A 196 13.86 6.64 17.72
C LEU A 196 15.35 6.36 17.41
N SER A 197 15.82 5.14 17.71
CA SER A 197 17.23 4.75 17.49
C SER A 197 17.65 4.77 16.02
N THR A 198 16.74 4.43 15.08
CA THR A 198 16.93 4.60 13.63
C THR A 198 17.32 6.04 13.24
N HIS A 199 16.87 7.04 14.01
CA HIS A 199 17.15 8.46 13.80
C HIS A 199 18.23 9.03 14.73
N GLY A 200 18.94 8.18 15.49
CA GLY A 200 19.92 8.61 16.49
C GLY A 200 19.27 9.29 17.71
N LEU A 201 17.97 9.10 17.92
CA LEU A 201 17.20 9.66 19.02
C LEU A 201 16.98 8.60 20.12
N SER A 202 16.63 9.07 21.31
CA SER A 202 16.11 8.26 22.41
C SER A 202 14.95 9.00 23.07
N TRP A 203 14.21 8.34 23.96
CA TRP A 203 13.15 9.01 24.75
C TRP A 203 13.63 10.24 25.55
N GLN A 204 14.94 10.41 25.75
CA GLN A 204 15.55 11.55 26.43
C GLN A 204 15.88 12.73 25.50
N SER A 205 15.77 12.56 24.17
CA SER A 205 16.16 13.59 23.20
C SER A 205 15.39 14.89 23.43
N THR A 206 16.13 15.98 23.68
CA THR A 206 15.59 17.30 24.00
C THR A 206 14.59 17.78 22.94
N GLY A 207 13.37 18.10 23.36
CA GLY A 207 12.28 18.54 22.48
C GLY A 207 11.45 17.41 21.87
N LEU A 208 11.79 16.14 22.10
CA LEU A 208 11.01 15.01 21.60
C LEU A 208 9.60 14.97 22.21
N PHE A 209 8.58 14.91 21.35
CA PHE A 209 7.20 14.62 21.69
C PHE A 209 6.80 13.28 21.07
N THR A 210 6.25 12.35 21.87
CA THR A 210 5.78 11.04 21.41
C THR A 210 4.35 10.74 21.84
N ALA A 211 3.62 9.98 21.02
CA ALA A 211 2.30 9.43 21.35
C ALA A 211 1.98 8.19 20.52
N SER A 212 1.66 7.05 21.16
CA SER A 212 1.07 5.88 20.49
C SER A 212 -0.24 6.28 19.81
N LEU A 213 -0.45 5.87 18.54
CA LEU A 213 -1.67 6.15 17.77
C LEU A 213 -2.56 4.91 17.70
N ASN A 214 -1.95 3.76 17.42
CA ASN A 214 -2.59 2.46 17.38
C ASN A 214 -1.64 1.37 17.90
N HIS A 215 -2.20 0.20 18.22
CA HIS A 215 -1.43 -1.00 18.54
C HIS A 215 -2.28 -2.22 18.15
N SER A 216 -1.68 -3.14 17.39
CA SER A 216 -2.29 -4.42 16.99
C SER A 216 -1.45 -5.56 17.51
N ALA A 217 -2.11 -6.59 18.06
CA ALA A 217 -1.47 -7.76 18.64
C ALA A 217 -2.13 -9.04 18.11
N TRP A 218 -1.35 -10.08 17.91
CA TRP A 218 -1.82 -11.43 17.59
C TRP A 218 -1.14 -12.43 18.51
N PHE A 219 -1.92 -13.20 19.25
CA PHE A 219 -1.43 -14.27 20.12
C PHE A 219 -1.56 -15.60 19.40
N LEU A 220 -0.41 -16.20 19.10
CA LEU A 220 -0.31 -17.47 18.39
C LEU A 220 -0.44 -18.62 19.39
N ARG A 221 0.23 -18.52 20.54
CA ARG A 221 0.21 -19.50 21.63
C ARG A 221 -0.13 -18.82 22.98
N PRO A 222 -0.65 -19.56 23.97
CA PRO A 222 -0.95 -19.00 25.29
C PRO A 222 0.35 -18.54 25.98
N PRO A 223 0.44 -17.28 26.43
CA PRO A 223 1.64 -16.80 27.13
C PRO A 223 1.65 -17.25 28.60
N ASN A 224 2.84 -17.53 29.14
CA ASN A 224 3.09 -17.57 30.58
C ASN A 224 4.02 -16.39 30.94
N PHE A 225 3.47 -15.18 31.04
CA PHE A 225 4.28 -13.97 31.19
C PHE A 225 4.88 -13.74 32.60
N SER A 226 4.80 -14.72 33.51
CA SER A 226 5.69 -14.76 34.69
C SER A 226 7.06 -15.39 34.36
N GLU A 227 7.16 -16.15 33.26
CA GLU A 227 8.40 -16.62 32.66
C GLU A 227 8.95 -15.65 31.60
N TRP A 228 10.25 -15.75 31.33
CA TRP A 228 10.98 -14.88 30.41
C TRP A 228 10.52 -15.01 28.95
N HIS A 229 10.19 -13.87 28.34
CA HIS A 229 9.84 -13.77 26.92
C HIS A 229 10.84 -12.85 26.19
N LEU A 230 11.35 -13.30 25.04
CA LEU A 230 12.23 -12.54 24.16
C LEU A 230 11.38 -11.69 23.22
N PHE A 231 11.61 -10.38 23.19
CA PHE A 231 11.09 -9.46 22.20
C PHE A 231 12.19 -9.10 21.20
N ARG A 232 11.96 -9.44 19.92
CA ARG A 232 12.70 -8.92 18.77
C ARG A 232 11.91 -7.79 18.14
N ILE A 233 12.54 -6.65 17.92
CA ILE A 233 11.86 -5.41 17.55
C ILE A 233 12.56 -4.78 16.36
N ASP A 234 11.77 -4.23 15.44
CA ASP A 234 12.27 -3.46 14.31
C ASP A 234 11.34 -2.30 13.95
N SER A 235 11.90 -1.22 13.40
CA SER A 235 11.15 -0.07 12.86
C SER A 235 11.24 -0.04 11.33
N PRO A 236 10.36 -0.73 10.59
CA PRO A 236 10.49 -0.87 9.14
C PRO A 236 10.22 0.43 8.36
N ALA A 237 9.59 1.44 8.97
CA ALA A 237 9.33 2.73 8.33
C ALA A 237 9.05 3.86 9.34
N ALA A 238 9.52 5.06 9.01
CA ALA A 238 9.08 6.32 9.62
C ALA A 238 8.82 7.36 8.53
N ALA A 239 7.68 8.05 8.60
CA ALA A 239 7.25 9.05 7.61
C ALA A 239 6.20 9.99 8.20
N GLY A 240 6.09 11.22 7.69
CA GLY A 240 4.98 12.14 8.05
C GLY A 240 4.89 12.57 9.53
N GLY A 241 5.90 12.27 10.34
CA GLY A 241 5.86 12.45 11.80
C GLY A 241 5.33 11.23 12.58
N THR A 242 5.24 10.06 11.95
CA THR A 242 4.98 8.78 12.63
C THR A 242 6.09 7.77 12.36
N ALA A 243 6.31 6.87 13.32
CA ALA A 243 7.08 5.64 13.17
C ALA A 243 6.11 4.45 13.25
N LEU A 244 6.31 3.48 12.37
CA LEU A 244 5.74 2.14 12.50
C LEU A 244 6.80 1.25 13.13
N GLY A 245 6.51 0.68 14.29
CA GLY A 245 7.35 -0.34 14.92
C GLY A 245 6.64 -1.70 14.96
N ARG A 246 7.44 -2.77 14.93
CA ARG A 246 6.99 -4.17 15.04
C ARG A 246 7.73 -4.85 16.19
N ALA A 247 7.08 -5.83 16.82
CA ALA A 247 7.75 -6.75 17.73
C ALA A 247 7.28 -8.20 17.54
N THR A 248 8.21 -9.15 17.51
CA THR A 248 7.94 -10.59 17.53
C THR A 248 8.39 -11.15 18.87
N CYS A 249 7.52 -11.90 19.53
CA CYS A 249 7.71 -12.38 20.89
C CYS A 249 7.83 -13.91 20.94
N PHE A 250 8.86 -14.40 21.63
CA PHE A 250 9.19 -15.82 21.78
C PHE A 250 9.31 -16.22 23.24
N ASP A 251 9.01 -17.48 23.56
CA ASP A 251 9.34 -18.07 24.87
C ASP A 251 10.82 -18.48 24.96
N ARG A 252 11.21 -19.07 26.10
CA ARG A 252 12.59 -19.54 26.37
C ARG A 252 13.00 -20.75 25.51
N GLN A 253 12.03 -21.46 24.95
CA GLN A 253 12.19 -22.64 24.11
C GLN A 253 12.29 -22.25 22.62
N GLY A 254 11.93 -21.00 22.29
CA GLY A 254 11.94 -20.44 20.94
C GLY A 254 10.62 -20.55 20.20
N ASN A 255 9.53 -20.96 20.86
CA ASN A 255 8.20 -20.92 20.26
C ASN A 255 7.76 -19.46 20.13
N MET A 256 7.24 -19.09 18.97
CA MET A 256 6.62 -17.77 18.77
C MET A 256 5.30 -17.75 19.54
N VAL A 257 5.18 -16.81 20.48
CA VAL A 257 4.03 -16.64 21.37
C VAL A 257 3.08 -15.59 20.81
N ALA A 258 3.62 -14.45 20.39
CA ALA A 258 2.83 -13.33 19.86
C ALA A 258 3.61 -12.46 18.87
N THR A 259 2.88 -11.65 18.10
CA THR A 259 3.45 -10.55 17.30
C THR A 259 2.63 -9.28 17.47
N PHE A 260 3.31 -8.13 17.42
CA PHE A 260 2.78 -6.80 17.71
C PHE A 260 3.20 -5.82 16.62
N VAL A 261 2.33 -4.87 16.31
CA VAL A 261 2.58 -3.76 15.36
C VAL A 261 1.95 -2.49 15.92
N GLN A 262 2.68 -1.40 15.98
CA GLN A 262 2.22 -0.13 16.54
C GLN A 262 2.74 1.05 15.74
N GLU A 263 1.83 1.94 15.34
CA GLU A 263 2.18 3.27 14.85
C GLU A 263 2.15 4.26 16.02
N ALA A 264 3.17 5.11 16.10
CA ALA A 264 3.26 6.19 17.07
C ALA A 264 3.71 7.48 16.38
N LYS A 265 3.11 8.61 16.76
CA LYS A 265 3.66 9.93 16.44
C LYS A 265 4.97 10.12 17.21
N PHE A 266 5.99 10.63 16.53
CA PHE A 266 7.18 11.24 17.14
C PHE A 266 7.54 12.54 16.41
N ASP A 267 7.98 13.54 17.15
CA ASP A 267 8.17 14.92 16.64
C ASP A 267 9.26 15.62 17.45
N LEU A 268 10.14 16.38 16.80
CA LEU A 268 11.18 17.17 17.48
C LEU A 268 10.75 18.64 17.56
N LEU A 269 10.14 18.99 18.70
CA LEU A 269 9.80 20.36 19.02
C LEU A 269 11.10 21.16 19.23
N THR A 270 11.48 21.96 18.23
CA THR A 270 12.63 22.86 18.32
C THR A 270 12.48 23.78 19.53
N LEU A 271 13.26 23.56 20.59
CA LEU A 271 13.36 24.50 21.69
C LEU A 271 14.01 25.79 21.18
N VAL A 272 13.21 26.84 21.07
CA VAL A 272 13.71 28.20 20.84
C VAL A 272 14.26 28.71 22.18
N ASN A 273 15.47 28.29 22.50
CA ASN A 273 16.27 28.91 23.54
C ASN A 273 17.02 30.10 22.91
N ASP A 274 16.60 31.32 23.25
CA ASP A 274 17.34 32.54 22.96
C ASP A 274 18.59 32.64 23.85
N ASP A 275 19.59 31.78 23.64
CA ASP A 275 21.02 32.13 23.76
C ASP A 275 21.96 30.98 23.34
N LYS A 276 22.84 31.28 22.37
CA LYS A 276 24.00 30.49 21.86
C LYS A 276 23.82 28.99 21.52
N PRO A 277 24.14 28.55 20.28
CA PRO A 277 24.17 27.13 19.95
C PRO A 277 25.38 26.42 20.59
N PRO A 278 25.22 25.20 21.14
CA PRO A 278 26.36 24.32 21.44
C PRO A 278 26.99 23.82 20.15
N HIS A 279 28.32 23.67 20.14
CA HIS A 279 29.04 23.12 18.99
C HIS A 279 28.80 21.61 18.86
N VAL A 280 27.99 21.20 17.89
CA VAL A 280 28.00 19.85 17.32
C VAL A 280 28.39 19.98 15.85
N SER A 281 29.56 19.46 15.48
CA SER A 281 30.17 19.69 14.18
C SER A 281 29.76 18.65 13.13
N ASN A 282 29.23 19.13 12.01
CA ASN A 282 29.21 18.48 10.69
C ASN A 282 28.75 17.02 10.61
N ILE A 283 27.46 16.82 10.33
CA ILE A 283 26.96 15.82 9.36
C ILE A 283 25.61 16.33 8.82
N TYR A 284 25.31 16.04 7.55
CA TYR A 284 24.21 16.56 6.70
C TYR A 284 24.26 18.06 6.28
N PRO A 285 24.21 18.36 4.96
CA PRO A 285 24.12 19.72 4.44
C PRO A 285 22.68 20.26 4.40
N ALA A 286 22.55 21.59 4.44
CA ALA A 286 21.28 22.29 4.65
C ALA A 286 20.31 22.28 3.45
N ILE A 287 19.28 21.41 3.46
CA ILE A 287 18.10 21.51 2.59
C ILE A 287 16.77 21.26 3.35
N TYR A 288 16.56 21.92 4.50
CA TYR A 288 15.23 22.05 5.11
C TYR A 288 15.06 23.38 5.87
N GLN A 289 15.09 24.50 5.14
CA GLN A 289 14.47 25.75 5.61
C GLN A 289 13.08 25.89 4.99
N ALA A 290 12.05 25.86 5.82
CA ALA A 290 10.69 26.16 5.39
C ALA A 290 10.59 27.64 4.97
N TRP A 291 9.97 27.89 3.82
CA TRP A 291 9.90 29.21 3.19
C TRP A 291 8.93 30.12 3.98
N ILE A 292 9.39 31.30 4.40
CA ILE A 292 8.68 32.22 5.29
C ILE A 292 8.83 33.66 4.77
N ARG A 293 7.78 34.14 4.10
CA ARG A 293 7.62 35.56 3.72
C ARG A 293 7.71 36.48 4.93
N CYS A 294 8.47 37.57 4.84
CA CYS A 294 8.52 38.57 5.90
C CYS A 294 7.14 39.21 6.16
N ARG A 295 6.89 39.60 7.40
CA ARG A 295 5.63 40.20 7.87
C ARG A 295 5.29 41.49 7.11
N ALA A 296 6.31 42.29 6.77
CA ALA A 296 6.16 43.53 6.02
C ALA A 296 5.74 43.35 4.54
N CYS A 297 5.99 42.18 3.95
CA CYS A 297 5.38 41.77 2.68
C CYS A 297 4.00 41.13 2.91
N ARG A 298 3.86 40.28 3.93
CA ARG A 298 2.63 39.55 4.26
C ARG A 298 1.46 40.49 4.60
N HIS A 299 1.66 41.50 5.45
CA HIS A 299 0.62 42.48 5.83
C HIS A 299 0.21 43.41 4.66
N GLN A 300 1.01 43.49 3.60
CA GLN A 300 0.66 44.24 2.38
C GLN A 300 0.31 43.33 1.19
N HIS A 301 0.16 42.02 1.42
CA HIS A 301 -0.17 41.01 0.40
C HIS A 301 0.80 41.00 -0.80
N ARG A 302 2.06 41.44 -0.62
CA ARG A 302 3.08 41.51 -1.67
C ARG A 302 3.93 40.24 -1.75
N LYS A 303 4.47 39.95 -2.94
CA LYS A 303 5.46 38.89 -3.16
C LYS A 303 6.74 39.23 -2.36
N CYS A 304 7.27 38.23 -1.66
CA CYS A 304 8.55 38.29 -0.97
C CYS A 304 9.51 37.34 -1.70
N ASP A 305 10.76 37.75 -1.87
CA ASP A 305 11.88 36.93 -2.36
C ASP A 305 12.77 36.42 -1.22
N GLU A 306 12.37 36.68 0.03
CA GLU A 306 12.85 36.03 1.26
C GLU A 306 14.36 36.15 1.56
N GLN A 307 15.08 37.01 0.81
CA GLN A 307 16.47 37.35 1.10
C GLN A 307 16.63 37.91 2.53
N ARG A 308 17.77 37.58 3.15
CA ARG A 308 18.20 38.10 4.45
C ARG A 308 19.42 39.00 4.29
N PRO A 309 19.60 40.04 5.13
CA PRO A 309 18.71 40.46 6.22
C PRO A 309 17.39 41.07 5.74
N ALA A 310 17.32 41.63 4.52
CA ALA A 310 16.10 42.23 3.97
C ALA A 310 15.81 41.79 2.53
N CYS A 311 14.55 41.41 2.28
CA CYS A 311 14.03 41.01 0.96
C CYS A 311 14.01 42.19 -0.02
N SER A 312 14.13 41.97 -1.34
CA SER A 312 14.24 43.07 -2.31
C SER A 312 13.02 43.98 -2.33
N SER A 313 11.81 43.43 -2.17
CA SER A 313 10.57 44.24 -2.09
C SER A 313 10.61 45.22 -0.91
N CYS A 314 11.09 44.78 0.25
CA CYS A 314 11.26 45.63 1.43
C CYS A 314 12.44 46.60 1.29
N ARG A 315 13.56 46.16 0.69
CA ARG A 315 14.76 46.97 0.45
C ARG A 315 14.47 48.16 -0.48
N ILE A 316 13.74 47.93 -1.58
CA ILE A 316 13.27 48.98 -2.51
C ILE A 316 12.32 49.96 -1.80
N ARG A 317 11.55 49.49 -0.82
CA ARG A 317 10.58 50.30 -0.05
C ARG A 317 11.19 51.01 1.17
N GLY A 318 12.45 50.78 1.51
CA GLY A 318 13.06 51.30 2.75
C GLY A 318 12.43 50.76 4.04
N VAL A 319 11.82 49.57 4.00
CA VAL A 319 11.12 48.95 5.14
C VAL A 319 11.90 47.75 5.66
N GLU A 320 12.05 47.62 6.98
CA GLU A 320 12.74 46.49 7.61
C GLU A 320 11.95 45.16 7.49
N CYS A 321 12.66 44.04 7.46
CA CYS A 321 12.07 42.71 7.35
C CYS A 321 11.89 42.01 8.70
N ASP A 322 10.76 42.26 9.35
CA ASP A 322 10.31 41.40 10.45
C ASP A 322 9.96 39.99 9.92
N TYR A 323 10.61 38.96 10.49
CA TYR A 323 10.34 37.54 10.25
C TYR A 323 9.84 36.80 11.52
N GLN A 324 9.56 37.52 12.62
CA GLN A 324 9.12 36.94 13.90
C GLN A 324 7.69 36.38 13.83
N ARG A 325 7.43 35.32 14.61
CA ARG A 325 6.09 34.72 14.76
C ARG A 325 5.40 35.26 16.02
N PRO A 326 4.23 35.91 15.93
CA PRO A 326 3.40 36.17 17.11
C PRO A 326 2.71 34.88 17.56
N LEU A 327 3.13 34.34 18.71
CA LEU A 327 2.45 33.21 19.38
C LEU A 327 1.14 33.70 20.02
N LYS A 328 -0.02 33.35 19.44
CA LYS A 328 -1.32 33.54 20.09
C LYS A 328 -1.69 32.31 20.93
N TRP A 329 -1.32 32.36 22.20
CA TRP A 329 -1.87 31.46 23.21
C TRP A 329 -3.35 31.81 23.47
N THR A 330 -4.21 30.81 23.50
CA THR A 330 -5.59 30.91 24.02
C THR A 330 -5.78 29.90 25.14
N GLY A 331 -5.27 30.25 26.32
CA GLY A 331 -5.54 29.58 27.59
C GLY A 331 -6.64 30.30 28.36
N LEU A 332 -7.32 29.57 29.26
CA LEU A 332 -8.43 30.10 30.06
C LEU A 332 -7.98 31.19 31.05
N ARG A 333 -8.92 32.05 31.45
CA ARG A 333 -8.87 32.74 32.74
C ARG A 333 -10.18 32.49 33.50
N ASN A 334 -10.05 31.99 34.72
CA ASN A 334 -11.16 31.96 35.68
C ASN A 334 -11.37 33.37 36.25
N SER A 335 -12.61 33.69 36.61
CA SER A 335 -12.96 34.86 37.42
C SER A 335 -14.34 34.64 38.03
N GLU A 336 -14.38 34.10 39.25
CA GLU A 336 -15.61 34.12 40.05
C GLU A 336 -15.67 35.38 40.91
N THR A 337 -16.88 35.91 41.07
CA THR A 337 -17.33 36.87 42.09
C THR A 337 -16.48 38.13 42.35
N PHE A 338 -17.04 39.30 42.03
CA PHE A 338 -17.53 40.18 43.09
C PHE A 338 -18.74 41.00 42.63
N SER A 339 -19.48 41.56 43.59
CA SER A 339 -20.84 42.11 43.41
C SER A 339 -20.86 43.60 43.04
N GLN A 340 -21.82 44.06 42.21
CA GLN A 340 -22.89 44.98 42.67
C GLN A 340 -23.98 45.34 41.64
N GLN A 341 -25.18 45.61 42.19
CA GLN A 341 -26.31 46.43 41.68
C GLN A 341 -27.23 45.91 40.53
N ASN A 342 -28.39 45.42 40.97
CA ASN A 342 -29.72 45.42 40.31
C ASN A 342 -30.29 46.88 40.19
N PRO A 343 -31.44 47.18 39.52
CA PRO A 343 -32.62 46.31 39.26
C PRO A 343 -33.34 46.46 37.89
N THR A 344 -34.54 45.85 37.79
CA THR A 344 -35.60 45.94 36.75
C THR A 344 -35.41 45.02 35.51
N ALA A 345 -36.42 44.27 35.03
CA ALA A 345 -37.81 44.10 35.49
C ALA A 345 -38.40 42.69 35.24
N LEU A 346 -39.37 42.35 36.10
CA LEU A 346 -40.49 41.38 36.02
C LEU A 346 -40.35 40.01 35.32
N CYS A 347 -40.81 38.98 36.05
CA CYS A 347 -41.18 37.66 35.53
C CYS A 347 -42.46 37.70 34.67
N THR A 348 -42.65 36.70 33.81
CA THR A 348 -43.70 35.67 34.04
C THR A 348 -43.55 34.47 33.10
N SER A 349 -44.15 33.34 33.48
CA SER A 349 -44.12 32.06 32.76
C SER A 349 -45.33 31.88 31.85
N THR A 350 -45.17 31.10 30.77
CA THR A 350 -46.22 30.16 30.30
C THR A 350 -45.60 29.09 29.40
N SER A 351 -46.43 28.18 28.86
CA SER A 351 -46.00 26.87 28.35
C SER A 351 -46.50 26.57 26.92
N SER A 352 -46.19 25.37 26.45
CA SER A 352 -46.84 24.60 25.36
C SER A 352 -46.60 24.96 23.87
N SER A 353 -46.07 23.94 23.18
CA SER A 353 -46.41 23.42 21.84
C SER A 353 -46.19 24.22 20.54
N VAL A 354 -45.24 23.68 19.75
CA VAL A 354 -45.33 23.29 18.31
C VAL A 354 -45.95 24.25 17.29
N ILE A 355 -45.15 24.70 16.30
CA ILE A 355 -45.37 24.47 14.85
C ILE A 355 -44.13 24.87 14.01
N GLU A 356 -44.08 24.31 12.81
CA GLU A 356 -43.11 24.35 11.69
C GLU A 356 -42.25 25.60 11.44
N CYS A 357 -41.09 25.38 10.81
CA CYS A 357 -40.67 26.15 9.64
C CYS A 357 -39.78 25.28 8.72
N ALA A 358 -39.73 25.58 7.42
CA ALA A 358 -39.14 24.70 6.39
C ALA A 358 -38.23 25.45 5.40
N VAL A 359 -37.71 24.72 4.39
CA VAL A 359 -36.98 25.20 3.19
C VAL A 359 -35.48 25.50 3.38
N SER A 360 -34.71 25.31 2.31
CA SER A 360 -33.23 25.42 2.16
C SER A 360 -32.92 26.04 0.77
N PRO A 361 -31.67 26.18 0.26
CA PRO A 361 -30.31 26.02 0.83
C PRO A 361 -29.61 27.42 0.82
N PRO A 362 -28.48 27.76 0.12
CA PRO A 362 -27.23 27.08 -0.26
C PRO A 362 -25.92 27.88 0.05
N VAL A 363 -24.76 27.37 -0.43
CA VAL A 363 -23.41 28.01 -0.59
C VAL A 363 -22.69 28.55 0.68
N LEU A 364 -21.37 28.44 0.89
CA LEU A 364 -20.20 28.14 0.03
C LEU A 364 -19.20 27.14 0.67
N PRO A 365 -18.74 26.12 -0.07
CA PRO A 365 -17.40 25.55 0.03
C PRO A 365 -16.48 26.12 -1.07
N LEU A 366 -15.20 26.36 -0.78
CA LEU A 366 -14.25 26.96 -1.74
C LEU A 366 -13.13 25.98 -2.18
N GLN A 367 -13.52 25.13 -3.14
CA GLN A 367 -12.72 24.56 -4.24
C GLN A 367 -11.34 23.93 -3.97
N LEU A 368 -11.25 22.61 -4.22
CA LEU A 368 -10.03 21.96 -4.73
C LEU A 368 -10.36 20.67 -5.52
N GLU A 369 -11.33 20.75 -6.46
CA GLU A 369 -11.92 19.60 -7.17
C GLU A 369 -11.30 19.26 -8.55
N PHE A 370 -10.15 19.86 -8.90
CA PHE A 370 -9.87 20.17 -10.31
C PHE A 370 -9.03 19.18 -11.15
N GLU A 371 -8.29 18.22 -10.56
CA GLU A 371 -7.25 17.49 -11.33
C GLU A 371 -7.77 16.35 -12.23
N VAL A 372 -8.69 15.48 -11.76
CA VAL A 372 -9.21 14.35 -12.58
C VAL A 372 -10.20 14.84 -13.66
N ALA A 373 -10.86 15.97 -13.41
CA ALA A 373 -11.71 16.62 -14.39
C ALA A 373 -10.92 17.03 -15.64
N ASP A 374 -9.78 17.70 -15.44
CA ASP A 374 -8.97 18.24 -16.52
C ASP A 374 -8.20 17.14 -17.28
N TRP A 375 -7.87 15.99 -16.67
CA TRP A 375 -7.35 14.83 -17.40
C TRP A 375 -8.26 14.40 -18.56
N LEU A 376 -9.56 14.27 -18.26
CA LEU A 376 -10.57 13.89 -19.25
C LEU A 376 -10.87 15.04 -20.23
N LEU A 377 -10.90 16.27 -19.75
CA LEU A 377 -11.35 17.43 -20.52
C LEU A 377 -10.28 18.11 -21.39
N ALA A 378 -8.98 17.98 -21.06
CA ALA A 378 -7.91 18.76 -21.70
C ALA A 378 -7.75 18.51 -23.23
N HIS A 379 -8.36 17.45 -23.76
CA HIS A 379 -8.29 17.08 -25.19
C HIS A 379 -9.66 16.73 -25.80
N THR A 380 -10.77 17.11 -25.13
CA THR A 380 -12.13 17.04 -25.71
C THR A 380 -12.66 18.39 -26.17
N SER A 381 -11.89 19.48 -26.01
CA SER A 381 -12.21 20.77 -26.61
C SER A 381 -11.94 20.75 -28.12
N GLU A 382 -12.98 21.04 -28.89
CA GLU A 382 -12.85 21.31 -30.32
C GLU A 382 -11.92 22.52 -30.51
N ARG A 383 -10.73 22.30 -31.09
CA ARG A 383 -9.91 23.39 -31.61
C ARG A 383 -10.52 23.83 -32.93
N SER A 384 -11.33 24.88 -32.93
CA SER A 384 -11.75 25.52 -34.17
C SER A 384 -10.50 26.05 -34.90
N ILE A 385 -10.25 25.50 -36.09
CA ILE A 385 -9.31 26.05 -37.05
C ILE A 385 -10.16 26.80 -38.07
N ASP A 386 -10.59 28.00 -37.67
CA ASP A 386 -11.26 28.94 -38.57
C ASP A 386 -10.23 29.62 -39.50
N ALA A 387 -10.74 30.07 -40.65
CA ALA A 387 -10.07 30.85 -41.70
C ALA A 387 -9.00 30.13 -42.56
N ASP A 388 -9.46 29.70 -43.73
CA ASP A 388 -8.97 30.05 -45.06
C ASP A 388 -7.48 29.85 -45.43
N LEU A 389 -7.24 29.03 -46.47
CA LEU A 389 -6.93 29.56 -47.81
C LEU A 389 -6.96 28.47 -48.89
N ASP A 390 -7.46 28.81 -50.07
CA ASP A 390 -7.47 27.93 -51.26
C ASP A 390 -6.07 27.67 -51.83
N ILE A 391 -5.90 26.53 -52.53
CA ILE A 391 -5.40 26.44 -53.93
C ILE A 391 -5.31 24.96 -54.38
N ASP A 392 -5.71 24.70 -55.62
CA ASP A 392 -5.71 23.37 -56.27
C ASP A 392 -4.29 22.78 -56.52
N PRO A 393 -4.15 21.44 -56.60
CA PRO A 393 -2.88 20.76 -56.86
C PRO A 393 -2.50 20.76 -58.35
N PRO A 394 -1.20 20.79 -58.68
CA PRO A 394 -0.70 19.73 -59.58
C PRO A 394 0.77 19.30 -59.36
N GLY A 395 1.12 18.13 -59.92
CA GLY A 395 2.42 17.97 -60.59
C GLY A 395 3.35 16.86 -60.10
N LEU A 396 3.43 15.76 -60.85
CA LEU A 396 4.66 14.95 -60.92
C LEU A 396 5.73 15.73 -61.68
N GLN A 397 7.01 15.67 -61.24
CA GLN A 397 8.13 15.47 -62.17
C GLN A 397 9.43 15.01 -61.51
N SER A 398 10.23 14.29 -62.29
CA SER A 398 11.50 13.67 -61.91
C SER A 398 12.70 14.29 -62.64
N ARG A 399 13.86 14.44 -61.98
CA ARG A 399 15.25 14.37 -62.52
C ARG A 399 16.24 14.60 -61.36
N ASN A 400 17.17 13.68 -61.06
CA ASN A 400 18.45 13.36 -61.73
C ASN A 400 19.60 14.35 -61.45
N HIS A 401 20.52 13.96 -60.54
CA HIS A 401 22.01 13.99 -60.64
C HIS A 401 22.78 15.29 -61.06
N PRO A 402 24.12 15.40 -60.85
CA PRO A 402 25.12 14.42 -60.35
C PRO A 402 26.02 14.91 -59.18
N SER A 403 27.05 14.11 -58.90
CA SER A 403 28.19 14.22 -57.94
C SER A 403 29.25 15.30 -58.37
N PRO A 404 30.57 15.34 -58.01
CA PRO A 404 31.48 14.35 -57.35
C PRO A 404 32.59 14.91 -56.39
N ILE A 405 33.64 14.10 -56.14
CA ILE A 405 35.04 14.42 -55.69
C ILE A 405 35.31 14.53 -54.17
N ALA A 406 36.41 14.02 -53.57
CA ALA A 406 37.34 12.88 -53.86
C ALA A 406 38.40 12.75 -52.71
N HIS A 407 39.25 11.70 -52.77
CA HIS A 407 40.60 11.57 -52.14
C HIS A 407 40.69 11.47 -50.60
N HIS A 408 41.74 10.89 -49.96
CA HIS A 408 42.96 10.13 -50.38
C HIS A 408 43.22 9.00 -49.34
N GLN A 409 43.82 7.84 -49.70
CA GLN A 409 45.18 7.36 -49.34
C GLN A 409 45.73 7.69 -47.94
N ASP A 410 46.46 6.83 -47.18
CA ASP A 410 46.77 5.37 -47.12
C ASP A 410 47.25 5.10 -45.65
N ASP A 411 47.83 4.01 -45.11
CA ASP A 411 48.40 2.70 -45.53
C ASP A 411 48.21 1.69 -44.33
N SER A 412 48.85 0.53 -44.03
CA SER A 412 50.05 -0.22 -44.47
C SER A 412 50.02 -1.71 -44.00
N THR A 413 51.04 -2.49 -44.40
CA THR A 413 51.35 -3.91 -44.02
C THR A 413 51.91 -4.07 -42.57
N VAL A 414 52.02 -5.23 -41.88
CA VAL A 414 52.58 -6.61 -42.14
C VAL A 414 51.98 -7.58 -41.08
N GLN A 415 51.75 -8.91 -41.18
CA GLN A 415 52.01 -10.03 -42.13
C GLN A 415 53.11 -11.09 -41.76
N GLU A 416 52.85 -11.98 -40.77
CA GLU A 416 53.51 -13.30 -40.51
C GLU A 416 52.54 -14.17 -39.63
N GLN A 417 52.26 -15.48 -39.75
CA GLN A 417 52.77 -16.73 -40.38
C GLN A 417 53.68 -17.68 -39.56
N SER A 418 53.08 -18.70 -38.91
CA SER A 418 53.50 -20.13 -38.75
C SER A 418 52.64 -20.79 -37.63
N ASN A 419 52.11 -22.02 -37.67
CA ASN A 419 52.65 -23.38 -37.92
C ASN A 419 53.58 -23.91 -36.79
N SER A 420 53.47 -25.15 -36.27
CA SER A 420 52.61 -26.32 -36.62
C SER A 420 52.74 -27.50 -35.61
N SER A 421 51.84 -28.52 -35.70
CA SER A 421 52.02 -29.96 -35.31
C SER A 421 52.19 -30.33 -33.80
N SER A 422 51.88 -31.53 -33.27
CA SER A 422 51.10 -32.76 -33.64
C SER A 422 50.92 -33.63 -32.35
N ALA A 423 50.24 -34.79 -32.23
CA ALA A 423 49.51 -35.70 -33.14
C ALA A 423 48.06 -35.98 -32.63
N GLY A 424 47.43 -37.16 -32.42
CA GLY A 424 47.74 -38.62 -32.45
C GLY A 424 47.44 -39.31 -31.09
N LEU A 425 46.80 -40.48 -30.93
CA LEU A 425 46.20 -41.53 -31.81
C LEU A 425 44.76 -41.88 -31.32
N GLN A 426 43.77 -42.15 -32.20
CA GLN A 426 43.23 -43.50 -32.58
C GLN A 426 42.82 -44.41 -31.39
N THR A 427 41.62 -45.01 -31.18
CA THR A 427 40.37 -45.40 -31.92
C THR A 427 40.07 -46.88 -31.58
N VAL A 428 38.79 -47.32 -31.46
CA VAL A 428 38.17 -48.56 -32.02
C VAL A 428 36.85 -48.95 -31.27
N ASN A 429 35.96 -49.66 -31.98
CA ASN A 429 34.59 -50.11 -31.64
C ASN A 429 34.54 -51.25 -30.59
N GLY A 430 33.33 -51.67 -30.13
CA GLY A 430 33.17 -52.96 -29.42
C GLY A 430 31.81 -53.31 -28.80
N ASP A 431 30.81 -53.57 -29.64
CA ASP A 431 29.59 -54.41 -29.52
C ASP A 431 29.32 -55.40 -28.34
N LEU A 432 28.02 -55.57 -28.02
CA LEU A 432 27.34 -56.66 -27.27
C LEU A 432 27.68 -56.80 -25.75
N TRP A 433 26.85 -57.38 -24.87
CA TRP A 433 25.86 -58.48 -24.97
C TRP A 433 24.51 -58.22 -24.26
N ASP A 434 23.52 -59.06 -24.59
CA ASP A 434 22.14 -59.12 -24.05
C ASP A 434 22.01 -59.94 -22.74
N ASP A 435 20.75 -60.03 -22.25
CA ASP A 435 20.16 -61.12 -21.44
C ASP A 435 20.59 -61.30 -19.96
N ASN A 436 19.82 -61.97 -19.10
CA ASN A 436 18.35 -62.00 -18.83
C ASN A 436 18.11 -62.88 -17.57
N ASN A 437 16.90 -62.86 -17.00
CA ASN A 437 16.37 -63.91 -16.09
C ASN A 437 17.15 -64.14 -14.75
N ASP A 438 16.67 -64.88 -13.74
CA ASP A 438 15.35 -65.49 -13.47
C ASP A 438 15.05 -65.64 -11.95
N SER A 439 13.76 -65.73 -11.59
CA SER A 439 13.22 -66.38 -10.36
C SER A 439 13.71 -65.92 -8.95
N GLY A 440 13.01 -66.19 -7.83
CA GLY A 440 11.66 -66.75 -7.60
C GLY A 440 11.58 -67.64 -6.35
N ILE A 441 10.50 -67.52 -5.54
CA ILE A 441 10.18 -68.34 -4.32
C ILE A 441 11.14 -68.02 -3.13
N GLY A 442 10.79 -67.93 -1.83
CA GLY A 442 9.56 -68.02 -1.01
C GLY A 442 9.90 -67.56 0.45
N PHE A 443 9.13 -67.75 1.53
CA PHE A 443 7.78 -68.33 1.70
C PHE A 443 7.12 -67.84 3.04
N SER A 444 6.64 -68.75 3.91
CA SER A 444 5.99 -68.60 5.24
C SER A 444 6.98 -68.14 6.37
N GLU A 445 6.61 -67.68 7.58
CA GLU A 445 5.44 -68.01 8.43
C GLU A 445 4.79 -66.82 9.21
N GLN A 446 3.51 -67.03 9.56
CA GLN A 446 2.68 -66.33 10.56
C GLN A 446 2.03 -67.42 11.46
N PRO A 447 1.32 -67.14 12.58
CA PRO A 447 0.42 -66.01 12.88
C PRO A 447 0.77 -65.36 14.26
N LEU A 448 -0.06 -64.85 15.18
CA LEU A 448 -1.52 -64.68 15.45
C LEU A 448 -1.60 -63.46 16.45
N THR A 449 -2.69 -62.75 16.80
CA THR A 449 -4.16 -62.93 16.77
C THR A 449 -4.91 -61.62 16.46
N LYS A 450 -6.16 -61.73 16.01
CA LYS A 450 -7.27 -60.80 16.40
C LYS A 450 -8.28 -61.58 17.27
N PRO A 451 -9.19 -60.91 17.99
CA PRO A 451 -10.55 -60.61 17.45
C PRO A 451 -11.04 -59.20 17.87
N THR A 452 -12.12 -58.57 17.38
CA THR A 452 -13.11 -58.71 16.26
C THR A 452 -13.65 -57.28 16.01
N GLU A 453 -13.99 -56.83 14.80
CA GLU A 453 -15.34 -56.94 14.15
C GLU A 453 -16.51 -56.49 15.06
N THR A 454 -17.46 -55.68 14.60
CA THR A 454 -18.19 -55.75 13.31
C THR A 454 -18.23 -54.47 12.47
N SER A 455 -18.43 -54.65 11.16
CA SER A 455 -18.82 -53.61 10.19
C SER A 455 -20.34 -53.52 10.04
N GLU A 456 -20.85 -52.37 9.61
CA GLU A 456 -22.11 -52.32 8.86
C GLU A 456 -22.05 -51.21 7.79
N THR A 457 -22.68 -51.44 6.64
CA THR A 457 -22.55 -50.58 5.45
C THR A 457 -23.91 -50.16 4.91
N THR A 458 -24.14 -48.85 4.80
CA THR A 458 -25.20 -48.28 3.96
C THR A 458 -24.62 -47.15 3.11
N ALA A 459 -24.84 -47.22 1.81
CA ALA A 459 -24.52 -46.15 0.88
C ALA A 459 -25.84 -45.67 0.25
N GLU A 460 -26.17 -44.40 0.41
CA GLU A 460 -27.30 -43.79 -0.28
C GLU A 460 -27.04 -42.31 -0.58
N SER A 461 -27.89 -41.73 -1.43
CA SER A 461 -27.51 -40.69 -2.39
C SER A 461 -27.67 -39.24 -1.93
N SER A 462 -26.76 -38.40 -2.43
CA SER A 462 -27.01 -37.03 -2.93
C SER A 462 -27.69 -35.98 -2.04
N SER A 463 -26.90 -34.97 -1.63
CA SER A 463 -27.27 -33.56 -1.86
C SER A 463 -26.01 -32.69 -1.91
N LEU A 464 -25.80 -31.97 -3.02
CA LEU A 464 -24.84 -30.86 -3.08
C LEU A 464 -25.41 -29.64 -2.37
N ASP A 465 -24.56 -28.86 -1.71
CA ASP A 465 -24.73 -27.40 -1.73
C ASP A 465 -23.36 -26.69 -1.66
N ASN A 466 -23.28 -25.46 -2.15
CA ASN A 466 -22.06 -24.89 -2.72
C ASN A 466 -21.33 -23.89 -1.80
N SER A 467 -20.00 -23.93 -1.76
CA SER A 467 -19.17 -22.79 -1.33
C SER A 467 -17.70 -22.78 -1.83
N GLU A 468 -17.38 -23.46 -2.94
CA GLU A 468 -16.03 -23.43 -3.53
C GLU A 468 -15.78 -22.17 -4.40
N THR A 469 -15.67 -21.00 -3.78
CA THR A 469 -15.27 -19.74 -4.46
C THR A 469 -14.05 -19.04 -3.86
N GLY A 470 -13.42 -19.64 -2.84
CA GLY A 470 -12.27 -19.05 -2.12
C GLY A 470 -10.87 -19.59 -2.46
N ILE A 471 -10.76 -20.63 -3.27
CA ILE A 471 -9.54 -21.47 -3.30
C ILE A 471 -8.42 -20.86 -4.18
N ILE A 472 -8.73 -20.30 -5.35
CA ILE A 472 -7.73 -19.93 -6.37
C ILE A 472 -6.84 -18.75 -5.95
N THR A 473 -7.35 -17.81 -5.15
CA THR A 473 -6.54 -16.68 -4.63
C THR A 473 -5.51 -17.12 -3.58
N SER A 474 -5.80 -18.18 -2.82
CA SER A 474 -4.94 -18.64 -1.73
C SER A 474 -3.60 -19.21 -2.20
N THR A 475 -3.59 -19.97 -3.30
CA THR A 475 -2.39 -20.68 -3.78
C THR A 475 -1.35 -19.74 -4.37
N VAL A 476 -1.78 -18.69 -5.09
CA VAL A 476 -0.87 -17.68 -5.67
C VAL A 476 -0.26 -16.82 -4.56
N LEU A 477 -1.05 -16.42 -3.56
CA LEU A 477 -0.54 -15.67 -2.41
C LEU A 477 0.39 -16.52 -1.52
N GLY A 478 0.10 -17.80 -1.32
CA GLY A 478 0.96 -18.71 -0.55
C GLY A 478 2.38 -18.82 -1.12
N ASN A 479 2.50 -18.94 -2.45
CA ASN A 479 3.79 -19.05 -3.13
C ASN A 479 4.55 -17.71 -3.28
N LEU A 480 3.90 -16.56 -3.02
CA LEU A 480 4.56 -15.26 -3.01
C LEU A 480 5.35 -14.99 -1.72
N PHE A 481 4.92 -15.55 -0.57
CA PHE A 481 5.57 -15.30 0.71
C PHE A 481 6.79 -16.20 0.99
N SER A 482 6.91 -17.36 0.34
CA SER A 482 8.05 -18.28 0.53
C SER A 482 9.37 -17.71 0.00
N HIS A 483 9.35 -16.93 -1.08
CA HIS A 483 10.54 -16.40 -1.76
C HIS A 483 10.96 -14.98 -1.33
N ALA A 484 10.26 -14.36 -0.37
CA ALA A 484 10.56 -13.00 0.09
C ALA A 484 11.83 -12.90 0.98
N PHE A 485 12.45 -14.02 1.36
CA PHE A 485 13.54 -14.09 2.34
C PHE A 485 14.96 -13.93 1.77
N GLU A 486 15.12 -13.77 0.46
CA GLU A 486 16.41 -13.44 -0.19
C GLU A 486 16.44 -12.03 -0.84
N SER A 487 15.35 -11.26 -0.73
CA SER A 487 15.25 -9.92 -1.33
C SER A 487 16.12 -8.88 -0.62
N SER A 488 16.70 -7.97 -1.41
CA SER A 488 17.53 -6.87 -0.89
C SER A 488 16.69 -5.76 -0.24
N ASN A 489 17.34 -4.89 0.54
CA ASN A 489 16.69 -3.71 1.13
C ASN A 489 16.05 -2.81 0.06
N ASP A 490 16.67 -2.70 -1.12
CA ASP A 490 16.14 -1.93 -2.24
C ASP A 490 14.88 -2.59 -2.83
N GLU A 491 14.84 -3.92 -2.94
CA GLU A 491 13.68 -4.68 -3.37
C GLU A 491 12.50 -4.58 -2.38
N ILE A 492 12.78 -4.60 -1.08
CA ILE A 492 11.79 -4.37 -0.02
C ILE A 492 11.26 -2.93 -0.09
N THR A 493 12.13 -1.95 -0.32
CA THR A 493 11.77 -0.53 -0.46
C THR A 493 10.94 -0.29 -1.75
N PHE A 494 11.30 -0.95 -2.84
CA PHE A 494 10.56 -0.95 -4.11
C PHE A 494 9.15 -1.55 -3.94
N THR A 495 9.07 -2.66 -3.20
CA THR A 495 7.80 -3.29 -2.80
C THR A 495 6.91 -2.33 -1.99
N TYR A 496 7.49 -1.56 -1.06
CA TYR A 496 6.76 -0.56 -0.29
C TYR A 496 6.19 0.56 -1.17
N TYR A 497 7.04 1.20 -1.99
CA TYR A 497 6.62 2.32 -2.84
C TYR A 497 5.55 1.93 -3.84
N LEU A 498 5.70 0.78 -4.51
CA LEU A 498 4.69 0.31 -5.45
C LEU A 498 3.40 -0.10 -4.76
N ASN A 499 3.45 -0.74 -3.59
CA ASN A 499 2.21 -1.11 -2.90
C ASN A 499 1.35 0.11 -2.53
N ARG A 500 1.97 1.26 -2.21
CA ARG A 500 1.27 2.54 -2.01
C ARG A 500 0.57 3.10 -3.26
N THR A 501 0.85 2.61 -4.47
CA THR A 501 0.18 3.13 -5.70
C THR A 501 -1.26 2.66 -5.86
N SER A 502 -1.60 1.41 -5.49
CA SER A 502 -2.94 0.87 -5.78
C SER A 502 -4.06 1.44 -4.93
N SER A 503 -3.75 1.98 -3.74
CA SER A 503 -4.77 2.63 -2.90
C SER A 503 -4.99 4.10 -3.24
N VAL A 504 -4.36 4.62 -4.30
CA VAL A 504 -4.28 6.07 -4.59
C VAL A 504 -4.56 6.42 -6.05
N LEU A 505 -4.43 5.45 -6.99
CA LEU A 505 -4.73 5.64 -8.42
C LEU A 505 -6.03 6.45 -8.64
N MET A 506 -5.89 7.58 -9.35
CA MET A 506 -6.94 8.58 -9.62
C MET A 506 -7.46 9.41 -8.42
N VAL A 507 -6.82 9.36 -7.24
CA VAL A 507 -7.26 10.12 -6.04
C VAL A 507 -6.23 11.19 -5.61
N ASP A 508 -4.94 10.87 -5.56
CA ASP A 508 -3.85 11.83 -5.30
C ASP A 508 -2.68 11.57 -6.26
N LEU A 509 -2.74 12.23 -7.42
CA LEU A 509 -1.76 12.09 -8.50
C LEU A 509 -0.34 12.49 -8.07
N LYS A 510 -0.22 13.45 -7.14
CA LYS A 510 1.06 14.01 -6.69
C LYS A 510 1.79 13.08 -5.72
N SER A 511 1.05 12.40 -4.85
CA SER A 511 1.55 11.31 -4.02
C SER A 511 2.01 10.13 -4.89
N ILE A 512 1.22 9.73 -5.89
CA ILE A 512 1.63 8.67 -6.83
C ILE A 512 2.89 9.05 -7.61
N GLU A 513 2.96 10.26 -8.19
CA GLU A 513 4.12 10.69 -8.98
C GLU A 513 5.41 10.67 -8.14
N THR A 514 5.31 11.03 -6.86
CA THR A 514 6.42 10.90 -5.90
C THR A 514 6.84 9.44 -5.71
N HIS A 515 5.89 8.54 -5.44
CA HIS A 515 6.17 7.11 -5.26
C HIS A 515 6.71 6.42 -6.53
N MET A 516 6.19 6.78 -7.71
CA MET A 516 6.66 6.27 -9.01
C MET A 516 8.07 6.76 -9.33
N THR A 517 8.39 8.01 -8.98
CA THR A 517 9.75 8.55 -9.16
C THR A 517 10.75 7.78 -8.30
N TYR A 518 10.44 7.50 -7.04
CA TYR A 518 11.30 6.65 -6.19
C TYR A 518 11.37 5.20 -6.69
N ALA A 519 10.25 4.63 -7.13
CA ALA A 519 10.22 3.30 -7.72
C ALA A 519 11.14 3.20 -8.95
N LEU A 520 11.12 4.19 -9.86
CA LEU A 520 12.02 4.22 -11.02
C LEU A 520 13.51 4.27 -10.63
N HIS A 521 13.87 5.06 -9.61
CA HIS A 521 15.27 5.11 -9.14
C HIS A 521 15.72 3.75 -8.58
N LEU A 522 14.84 3.00 -7.92
CA LEU A 522 15.14 1.65 -7.43
C LEU A 522 15.21 0.63 -8.57
N ILE A 523 14.32 0.70 -9.58
CA ILE A 523 14.39 -0.11 -10.80
C ILE A 523 15.72 0.14 -11.54
N GLN A 524 16.19 1.39 -11.60
CA GLN A 524 17.48 1.77 -12.17
C GLN A 524 18.64 1.19 -11.35
N HIS A 525 18.64 1.34 -10.02
CA HIS A 525 19.70 0.82 -9.14
C HIS A 525 19.82 -0.71 -9.18
N LEU A 526 18.68 -1.41 -9.24
CA LEU A 526 18.58 -2.87 -9.34
C LEU A 526 18.87 -3.40 -10.77
N GLY A 527 19.05 -2.53 -11.78
CA GLY A 527 19.26 -2.93 -13.18
C GLY A 527 18.00 -3.42 -13.92
N TYR A 528 16.83 -3.37 -13.27
CA TYR A 528 15.56 -3.92 -13.78
C TYR A 528 14.91 -3.07 -14.90
N LEU A 529 15.63 -2.13 -15.52
CA LEU A 529 15.22 -1.49 -16.78
C LEU A 529 15.55 -2.33 -18.02
N THR A 530 16.62 -3.11 -18.02
CA THR A 530 17.10 -3.82 -19.23
C THR A 530 17.04 -5.34 -19.11
N GLN A 531 16.92 -5.87 -17.89
CA GLN A 531 16.78 -7.30 -17.63
C GLN A 531 15.59 -7.55 -16.69
N PRO A 532 14.75 -8.58 -16.93
CA PRO A 532 13.70 -8.95 -16.00
C PRO A 532 14.30 -9.56 -14.72
N PRO A 533 13.76 -9.24 -13.53
CA PRO A 533 14.19 -9.89 -12.29
C PRO A 533 13.89 -11.39 -12.29
N ARG A 534 14.68 -12.14 -11.50
CA ARG A 534 14.48 -13.58 -11.27
C ARG A 534 13.38 -13.89 -10.25
N SER A 535 13.12 -12.97 -9.32
CA SER A 535 12.05 -13.10 -8.32
C SER A 535 10.68 -12.84 -8.95
N VAL A 536 9.75 -13.79 -8.77
CA VAL A 536 8.34 -13.66 -9.20
C VAL A 536 7.68 -12.42 -8.58
N LEU A 537 7.99 -12.11 -7.32
CA LEU A 537 7.50 -10.92 -6.63
C LEU A 537 8.03 -9.64 -7.32
N MET A 538 9.31 -9.60 -7.67
CA MET A 538 9.89 -8.44 -8.35
C MET A 538 9.38 -8.30 -9.78
N ARG A 539 9.15 -9.40 -10.53
CA ARG A 539 8.48 -9.34 -11.84
C ARG A 539 7.07 -8.77 -11.71
N THR A 540 6.30 -9.26 -10.76
CA THR A 540 4.95 -8.75 -10.42
C THR A 540 4.95 -7.25 -10.15
N LEU A 541 5.95 -6.75 -9.42
CA LEU A 541 6.11 -5.33 -9.13
C LEU A 541 6.56 -4.52 -10.36
N ILE A 542 7.52 -5.01 -11.15
CA ILE A 542 7.97 -4.39 -12.42
C ILE A 542 6.82 -4.29 -13.44
N TYR A 543 6.00 -5.33 -13.57
CA TYR A 543 4.80 -5.34 -14.41
C TYR A 543 3.82 -4.23 -13.99
N ARG A 544 3.53 -4.15 -12.69
CA ARG A 544 2.63 -3.15 -12.11
C ARG A 544 3.17 -1.72 -12.26
N PHE A 545 4.47 -1.52 -12.06
CA PHE A 545 5.12 -0.24 -12.37
C PHE A 545 4.92 0.14 -13.84
N ALA A 546 5.19 -0.78 -14.77
CA ALA A 546 5.11 -0.50 -16.21
C ALA A 546 3.68 -0.13 -16.66
N MET A 547 2.66 -0.78 -16.09
CA MET A 547 1.25 -0.42 -16.34
C MET A 547 0.91 0.96 -15.76
N VAL A 548 1.29 1.23 -14.49
CA VAL A 548 0.97 2.50 -13.81
C VAL A 548 1.71 3.69 -14.45
N ASP A 549 2.97 3.53 -14.88
CA ASP A 549 3.72 4.60 -15.55
C ASP A 549 3.10 4.98 -16.91
N VAL A 550 2.69 3.99 -17.71
CA VAL A 550 1.98 4.24 -18.99
C VAL A 550 0.61 4.88 -18.77
N MET A 551 -0.15 4.46 -17.75
CA MET A 551 -1.41 5.13 -17.39
C MET A 551 -1.15 6.59 -16.96
N LEU A 552 -0.16 6.85 -16.10
CA LEU A 552 0.19 8.21 -15.66
C LEU A 552 0.73 9.09 -16.79
N ALA A 553 1.42 8.51 -17.78
CA ALA A 553 1.85 9.20 -18.98
C ALA A 553 0.66 9.77 -19.76
N PHE A 554 -0.40 8.97 -19.95
CA PHE A 554 -1.67 9.44 -20.53
C PHE A 554 -2.42 10.43 -19.62
N ILE A 555 -2.37 10.25 -18.30
CA ILE A 555 -3.06 11.13 -17.35
C ILE A 555 -2.45 12.54 -17.36
N GLN A 556 -1.13 12.61 -17.19
CA GLN A 556 -0.38 13.86 -17.10
C GLN A 556 0.08 14.39 -18.47
N SER A 557 -0.37 13.78 -19.58
CA SER A 557 -0.04 14.13 -20.97
C SER A 557 1.48 14.30 -21.23
N ARG A 558 2.27 13.39 -20.67
CA ARG A 558 3.74 13.37 -20.72
C ARG A 558 4.26 12.02 -21.21
N HIS A 559 5.56 11.89 -21.41
CA HIS A 559 6.17 10.57 -21.61
C HIS A 559 6.04 9.73 -20.32
N PRO A 560 6.08 8.40 -20.42
CA PRO A 560 6.44 7.53 -19.30
C PRO A 560 7.72 8.02 -18.60
N GLN A 561 7.84 7.80 -17.30
CA GLN A 561 9.06 8.12 -16.53
C GLN A 561 10.20 7.18 -16.92
N ALA A 562 9.91 5.91 -17.22
CA ALA A 562 10.92 4.96 -17.70
C ALA A 562 11.35 5.25 -19.14
N SER A 563 12.62 4.93 -19.46
CA SER A 563 13.17 5.10 -20.82
C SER A 563 12.35 4.34 -21.86
N PRO A 564 12.24 4.80 -23.12
CA PRO A 564 11.75 3.97 -24.22
C PRO A 564 12.45 2.60 -24.33
N ASP A 565 13.71 2.50 -23.91
CA ASP A 565 14.49 1.24 -23.90
C ASP A 565 14.11 0.26 -22.77
N PHE A 566 13.22 0.65 -21.85
CA PHE A 566 12.73 -0.21 -20.77
C PHE A 566 12.13 -1.49 -21.38
N PHE A 567 12.61 -2.66 -20.96
CA PHE A 567 12.29 -3.92 -21.62
C PHE A 567 10.77 -4.17 -21.72
N MET A 568 9.98 -3.77 -20.72
CA MET A 568 8.51 -3.89 -20.74
C MET A 568 7.82 -3.12 -21.87
N TYR A 569 8.45 -2.08 -22.43
CA TYR A 569 7.94 -1.30 -23.58
C TYR A 569 8.45 -1.85 -24.92
N GLN A 570 9.35 -2.84 -24.90
CA GLN A 570 9.97 -3.43 -26.09
C GLN A 570 9.17 -4.60 -26.68
N ASN A 571 9.56 -5.01 -27.89
CA ASN A 571 8.82 -5.97 -28.70
C ASN A 571 9.06 -7.46 -28.33
N ASN A 572 10.08 -7.78 -27.52
CA ASN A 572 10.63 -9.14 -27.38
C ASN A 572 10.54 -9.72 -25.95
N VAL A 573 9.63 -9.23 -25.09
CA VAL A 573 9.62 -9.58 -23.66
C VAL A 573 9.41 -11.07 -23.41
N ASP A 574 8.59 -11.74 -24.22
CA ASP A 574 8.32 -13.18 -24.09
C ASP A 574 9.59 -14.03 -24.27
N GLN A 575 10.60 -13.52 -25.00
CA GLN A 575 11.92 -14.14 -25.17
C GLN A 575 12.86 -13.90 -23.98
N LEU A 576 12.59 -12.88 -23.16
CA LEU A 576 13.41 -12.47 -22.02
C LEU A 576 12.96 -13.10 -20.70
N ILE A 577 11.66 -13.41 -20.57
CA ILE A 577 11.07 -13.98 -19.35
C ILE A 577 10.77 -15.48 -19.50
N GLY A 578 10.41 -15.94 -20.71
CA GLY A 578 9.94 -17.31 -20.89
C GLY A 578 8.55 -17.55 -20.30
N ALA A 579 8.19 -18.82 -20.13
CA ALA A 579 6.84 -19.25 -19.73
C ALA A 579 6.61 -19.25 -18.20
N GLU A 580 7.01 -18.17 -17.51
CA GLU A 580 6.85 -18.04 -16.06
C GLU A 580 5.50 -17.40 -15.68
N GLU A 581 4.73 -18.09 -14.81
CA GLU A 581 3.44 -17.61 -14.28
C GLU A 581 3.63 -16.82 -12.96
N PRO A 582 2.73 -15.86 -12.63
CA PRO A 582 1.66 -15.34 -13.47
C PRO A 582 2.20 -14.36 -14.53
N SER A 583 1.70 -14.49 -15.76
CA SER A 583 2.08 -13.61 -16.86
C SER A 583 1.60 -12.16 -16.65
N PHE A 584 2.23 -11.21 -17.34
CA PHE A 584 1.75 -9.82 -17.37
C PHE A 584 0.26 -9.73 -17.76
N ARG A 585 -0.17 -10.61 -18.67
CA ARG A 585 -1.54 -10.73 -19.18
C ARG A 585 -2.53 -11.11 -18.09
N GLU A 586 -2.27 -12.16 -17.33
CA GLU A 586 -3.15 -12.64 -16.25
C GLU A 586 -3.26 -11.64 -15.10
N MET A 587 -2.21 -10.85 -14.88
CA MET A 587 -2.11 -9.88 -13.79
C MET A 587 -2.81 -8.53 -14.07
N HIS A 588 -2.92 -8.12 -15.34
CA HIS A 588 -3.43 -6.79 -15.72
C HIS A 588 -4.58 -6.82 -16.75
N GLY A 589 -5.00 -8.00 -17.21
CA GLY A 589 -5.98 -8.13 -18.30
C GLY A 589 -5.49 -7.61 -19.66
N CYS A 590 -4.21 -7.28 -19.79
CA CYS A 590 -3.63 -6.61 -20.95
C CYS A 590 -2.41 -7.40 -21.46
N HIS A 591 -2.33 -7.66 -22.76
CA HIS A 591 -1.15 -8.33 -23.34
C HIS A 591 0.10 -7.42 -23.27
N GLN A 592 1.29 -7.94 -22.97
CA GLN A 592 2.51 -7.11 -22.88
C GLN A 592 2.74 -6.31 -24.16
N ARG A 593 2.59 -6.93 -25.34
CA ARG A 593 2.72 -6.22 -26.62
C ARG A 593 1.71 -5.05 -26.79
N VAL A 594 0.55 -5.11 -26.13
CA VAL A 594 -0.41 -3.99 -26.08
C VAL A 594 0.07 -2.90 -25.10
N LEU A 595 0.72 -3.23 -23.99
CA LEU A 595 1.44 -2.24 -23.17
C LEU A 595 2.54 -1.54 -23.98
N SER A 596 3.33 -2.26 -24.78
CA SER A 596 4.33 -1.66 -25.70
C SER A 596 3.67 -0.66 -26.66
N PHE A 597 2.54 -1.00 -27.28
CA PHE A 597 1.79 -0.07 -28.11
C PHE A 597 1.30 1.16 -27.32
N LEU A 598 0.72 0.96 -26.13
CA LEU A 598 0.26 2.05 -25.26
C LEU A 598 1.42 2.98 -24.84
N ALA A 599 2.60 2.46 -24.52
CA ALA A 599 3.80 3.24 -24.22
C ALA A 599 4.28 4.06 -25.43
N LYS A 600 4.33 3.45 -26.63
CA LYS A 600 4.66 4.14 -27.90
C LYS A 600 3.65 5.27 -28.19
N ILE A 601 2.35 5.03 -28.03
CA ILE A 601 1.30 6.05 -28.21
C ILE A 601 1.45 7.18 -27.20
N ALA A 602 1.69 6.88 -25.91
CA ALA A 602 1.92 7.89 -24.87
C ALA A 602 3.10 8.80 -25.24
N ILE A 603 4.23 8.21 -25.67
CA ILE A 603 5.41 8.94 -26.14
C ILE A 603 5.09 9.88 -27.32
N LEU A 604 4.37 9.41 -28.35
CA LEU A 604 3.97 10.23 -29.51
C LEU A 604 3.03 11.36 -29.10
N SER A 605 2.04 11.09 -28.25
CA SER A 605 1.09 12.11 -27.77
C SER A 605 1.76 13.20 -26.93
N ALA A 606 2.77 12.83 -26.11
CA ALA A 606 3.55 13.77 -25.32
C ALA A 606 4.42 14.71 -26.16
N TYR A 607 4.90 14.26 -27.32
CA TYR A 607 5.54 15.15 -28.30
C TYR A 607 4.54 16.15 -28.90
N ILE A 608 3.33 15.71 -29.27
CA ILE A 608 2.29 16.62 -29.79
C ILE A 608 1.91 17.69 -28.74
N ALA A 609 1.70 17.27 -27.49
CA ALA A 609 1.36 18.16 -26.39
C ALA A 609 2.46 19.19 -26.07
N LYS A 610 3.74 18.79 -26.10
CA LYS A 610 4.88 19.68 -25.81
C LYS A 610 5.27 20.58 -26.98
N SER A 611 5.34 20.03 -28.18
CA SER A 611 6.10 20.64 -29.27
C SER A 611 5.29 21.62 -30.11
N GLY A 612 3.96 21.53 -30.12
CA GLY A 612 3.08 22.34 -30.98
C GLY A 612 3.46 22.30 -32.47
N SER A 613 4.20 21.27 -32.87
CA SER A 613 5.01 21.25 -34.08
C SER A 613 4.31 20.55 -35.24
N ARG A 614 4.83 20.74 -36.46
CA ARG A 614 4.29 20.22 -37.72
C ARG A 614 3.80 18.76 -37.57
N PRO A 615 2.48 18.50 -37.65
CA PRO A 615 1.92 17.18 -37.32
C PRO A 615 2.49 16.03 -38.15
N SER A 616 2.91 16.30 -39.38
CA SER A 616 3.30 15.28 -40.38
C SER A 616 4.32 14.24 -39.91
N GLU A 617 5.41 14.62 -39.23
CA GLU A 617 6.44 13.64 -38.84
C GLU A 617 5.97 12.72 -37.71
N ILE A 618 5.18 13.23 -36.76
CA ILE A 618 4.62 12.44 -35.67
C ILE A 618 3.46 11.58 -36.19
N GLN A 619 2.66 12.11 -37.14
CA GLN A 619 1.61 11.36 -37.81
C GLN A 619 2.15 10.20 -38.66
N VAL A 620 3.28 10.36 -39.36
CA VAL A 620 3.95 9.23 -40.06
C VAL A 620 4.28 8.11 -39.07
N LYS A 621 4.94 8.43 -37.95
CA LYS A 621 5.25 7.45 -36.88
C LYS A 621 3.97 6.86 -36.27
N GLY A 622 2.87 7.61 -36.25
CA GLY A 622 1.53 7.14 -35.88
C GLY A 622 0.95 6.14 -36.90
N TYR A 623 1.13 6.34 -38.20
CA TYR A 623 0.69 5.41 -39.25
C TYR A 623 1.53 4.12 -39.28
N ASP A 624 2.84 4.23 -39.05
CA ASP A 624 3.72 3.07 -38.86
C ASP A 624 3.26 2.23 -37.67
N LEU A 625 2.95 2.89 -36.55
CA LEU A 625 2.45 2.26 -35.33
C LEU A 625 1.05 1.66 -35.51
N GLU A 626 0.12 2.34 -36.19
CA GLU A 626 -1.19 1.77 -36.55
C GLU A 626 -1.02 0.51 -37.41
N THR A 627 -0.04 0.51 -38.30
CA THR A 627 0.29 -0.64 -39.16
C THR A 627 0.90 -1.79 -38.36
N GLU A 628 1.83 -1.53 -37.42
CA GLU A 628 2.36 -2.54 -36.48
C GLU A 628 1.22 -3.16 -35.66
N MET A 629 0.35 -2.33 -35.07
CA MET A 629 -0.81 -2.75 -34.27
C MET A 629 -1.80 -3.60 -35.08
N ARG A 630 -2.19 -3.15 -36.29
CA ARG A 630 -3.12 -3.88 -37.18
C ARG A 630 -2.50 -5.16 -37.75
N HIS A 631 -1.18 -5.23 -37.92
CA HIS A 631 -0.50 -6.46 -38.33
C HIS A 631 -0.47 -7.47 -37.18
N TRP A 632 0.01 -7.08 -36.00
CA TRP A 632 0.04 -7.92 -34.81
C TRP A 632 -1.35 -8.43 -34.43
N GLY A 633 -2.36 -7.54 -34.37
CA GLY A 633 -3.73 -7.92 -34.02
C GLY A 633 -4.39 -8.90 -35.00
N ARG A 634 -4.04 -8.85 -36.29
CA ARG A 634 -4.50 -9.85 -37.27
C ARG A 634 -3.85 -11.22 -37.07
N ILE A 635 -2.58 -11.27 -36.66
CA ILE A 635 -1.90 -12.55 -36.36
C ILE A 635 -2.44 -13.11 -35.04
N TYR A 636 -2.47 -12.31 -33.98
CA TYR A 636 -2.87 -12.74 -32.65
C TYR A 636 -4.35 -13.19 -32.59
N TYR A 637 -5.30 -12.31 -32.93
CA TYR A 637 -6.73 -12.64 -32.87
C TYR A 637 -7.20 -13.47 -34.09
N GLY A 638 -6.44 -13.52 -35.18
CA GLY A 638 -6.74 -14.36 -36.34
C GLY A 638 -6.24 -15.81 -36.19
N GLY A 639 -5.10 -16.03 -35.53
CA GLY A 639 -4.56 -17.36 -35.28
C GLY A 639 -5.45 -18.19 -34.35
N MET A 640 -5.96 -17.59 -33.28
CA MET A 640 -6.83 -18.27 -32.31
C MET A 640 -8.15 -18.79 -32.91
N ALA A 641 -8.62 -18.20 -34.01
CA ALA A 641 -9.78 -18.73 -34.74
C ALA A 641 -9.52 -20.12 -35.34
N ALA A 642 -8.28 -20.43 -35.74
CA ALA A 642 -7.91 -21.73 -36.29
C ALA A 642 -7.71 -22.81 -35.20
N GLU A 643 -7.12 -22.43 -34.06
CA GLU A 643 -6.86 -23.33 -32.92
C GLU A 643 -8.14 -23.78 -32.18
N SER A 644 -9.28 -23.13 -32.44
CA SER A 644 -10.59 -23.43 -31.81
C SER A 644 -11.24 -24.77 -32.21
N SER A 645 -10.52 -25.63 -32.93
CA SER A 645 -11.06 -26.81 -33.63
C SER A 645 -11.01 -28.13 -32.84
N ASP A 646 -10.14 -28.28 -31.83
CA ASP A 646 -10.03 -29.50 -31.00
C ASP A 646 -9.92 -29.18 -29.49
N PRO A 647 -10.85 -29.67 -28.63
CA PRO A 647 -10.79 -29.45 -27.18
C PRO A 647 -9.88 -30.49 -26.49
N PRO A 648 -8.83 -30.07 -25.74
CA PRO A 648 -7.95 -31.00 -25.04
C PRO A 648 -8.66 -31.67 -23.85
N ILE A 649 -8.64 -33.01 -23.85
CA ILE A 649 -9.30 -33.85 -22.84
C ILE A 649 -8.70 -33.58 -21.43
N GLY A 650 -9.56 -33.33 -20.44
CA GLY A 650 -9.19 -33.43 -19.01
C GLY A 650 -9.01 -32.14 -18.21
N ARG A 651 -9.44 -30.96 -18.69
CA ARG A 651 -9.44 -29.70 -17.89
C ARG A 651 -10.85 -29.29 -17.45
N SER A 652 -10.99 -28.68 -16.27
CA SER A 652 -12.30 -28.28 -15.74
C SER A 652 -12.92 -27.11 -16.52
N ARG A 653 -14.25 -27.16 -16.69
CA ARG A 653 -15.02 -26.27 -17.57
C ARG A 653 -14.90 -24.78 -17.18
N GLU A 654 -14.69 -24.49 -15.90
CA GLU A 654 -14.54 -23.13 -15.38
C GLU A 654 -13.22 -22.47 -15.82
N ARG A 655 -12.11 -23.23 -15.88
CA ARG A 655 -10.81 -22.71 -16.34
C ARG A 655 -10.78 -22.40 -17.83
N LEU A 656 -11.71 -22.95 -18.61
CA LEU A 656 -11.90 -22.61 -20.02
C LEU A 656 -12.63 -21.27 -20.16
N ASN A 657 -13.70 -21.06 -19.37
CA ASN A 657 -14.44 -19.79 -19.35
C ASN A 657 -13.55 -18.62 -18.91
N SER A 658 -12.84 -18.75 -17.77
CA SER A 658 -12.02 -17.66 -17.23
C SER A 658 -10.87 -17.24 -18.17
N ARG A 659 -10.40 -18.16 -19.03
CA ARG A 659 -9.39 -17.88 -20.06
C ARG A 659 -9.98 -17.08 -21.23
N ALA A 660 -11.22 -17.39 -21.63
CA ALA A 660 -11.95 -16.63 -22.65
C ALA A 660 -12.33 -15.22 -22.15
N ASP A 661 -12.79 -15.08 -20.90
CA ASP A 661 -13.05 -13.77 -20.27
C ASP A 661 -11.78 -12.89 -20.28
N LEU A 662 -10.62 -13.47 -19.94
CA LEU A 662 -9.34 -12.78 -19.99
C LEU A 662 -8.95 -12.35 -21.42
N GLU A 663 -9.39 -13.06 -22.46
CA GLU A 663 -9.13 -12.72 -23.86
C GLU A 663 -9.99 -11.55 -24.34
N VAL A 664 -11.25 -11.47 -23.89
CA VAL A 664 -12.12 -10.32 -24.13
C VAL A 664 -11.56 -9.06 -23.46
N VAL A 665 -11.04 -9.16 -22.23
CA VAL A 665 -10.39 -8.01 -21.56
C VAL A 665 -9.09 -7.59 -22.28
N CYS A 666 -8.31 -8.54 -22.80
CA CYS A 666 -7.16 -8.22 -23.65
C CYS A 666 -7.55 -7.51 -24.95
N GLU A 667 -8.64 -7.95 -25.60
CA GLU A 667 -9.15 -7.29 -26.80
C GLU A 667 -9.65 -5.88 -26.48
N CYS A 668 -10.26 -5.66 -25.31
CA CYS A 668 -10.61 -4.32 -24.81
C CYS A 668 -9.37 -3.41 -24.72
N PHE A 669 -8.28 -3.82 -24.05
CA PHE A 669 -7.06 -3.01 -24.00
C PHE A 669 -6.48 -2.73 -25.40
N TYR A 670 -6.53 -3.70 -26.33
CA TYR A 670 -6.08 -3.52 -27.71
C TYR A 670 -6.90 -2.45 -28.47
N TRP A 671 -8.23 -2.44 -28.33
CA TRP A 671 -9.07 -1.42 -28.96
C TRP A 671 -9.01 -0.06 -28.26
N THR A 672 -8.80 -0.03 -26.95
CA THR A 672 -8.49 1.21 -26.21
C THR A 672 -7.20 1.85 -26.71
N ALA A 673 -6.17 1.06 -27.04
CA ALA A 673 -4.95 1.58 -27.68
C ALA A 673 -5.26 2.23 -29.05
N HIS A 674 -6.15 1.67 -29.85
CA HIS A 674 -6.58 2.31 -31.11
C HIS A 674 -7.34 3.63 -30.86
N ILE A 675 -8.24 3.71 -29.87
CA ILE A 675 -8.89 4.99 -29.52
C ILE A 675 -7.84 6.03 -29.09
N LEU A 676 -6.89 5.65 -28.24
CA LEU A 676 -5.83 6.56 -27.79
C LEU A 676 -4.94 7.04 -28.95
N LEU A 677 -4.60 6.17 -29.90
CA LEU A 677 -3.86 6.55 -31.11
C LEU A 677 -4.66 7.56 -31.98
N LEU A 678 -5.95 7.30 -32.21
CA LEU A 678 -6.85 8.20 -32.94
C LEU A 678 -6.95 9.57 -32.24
N ARG A 679 -7.34 9.58 -30.96
CA ARG A 679 -7.68 10.80 -30.21
C ARG A 679 -6.46 11.60 -29.74
N ARG A 680 -5.31 10.96 -29.51
CA ARG A 680 -4.09 11.61 -28.94
C ARG A 680 -2.90 11.70 -29.90
N VAL A 681 -2.92 11.04 -31.06
CA VAL A 681 -1.84 11.14 -32.07
C VAL A 681 -2.34 11.63 -33.43
N PHE A 682 -3.43 11.07 -33.95
CA PHE A 682 -4.03 11.59 -35.20
C PHE A 682 -4.92 12.82 -34.98
N LEU A 683 -5.42 13.01 -33.75
CA LEU A 683 -6.37 14.05 -33.35
C LEU A 683 -7.73 13.93 -34.08
N ASP A 684 -8.13 12.71 -34.43
CA ASP A 684 -9.49 12.37 -34.87
C ASP A 684 -10.52 12.94 -33.87
N ASP A 685 -11.58 13.59 -34.37
CA ASP A 685 -12.68 14.05 -33.53
C ASP A 685 -13.44 12.88 -32.87
N THR A 686 -14.06 13.12 -31.71
CA THR A 686 -14.91 12.14 -31.01
C THR A 686 -16.06 11.63 -31.89
N LYS A 687 -16.62 12.46 -32.78
CA LYS A 687 -17.69 12.08 -33.72
C LYS A 687 -17.13 11.34 -34.97
N SER A 688 -15.80 11.19 -35.11
CA SER A 688 -15.16 10.46 -36.21
C SER A 688 -15.70 9.03 -36.34
N THR A 689 -16.00 8.61 -37.56
CA THR A 689 -16.45 7.24 -37.86
C THR A 689 -15.45 6.19 -37.35
N ARG A 690 -14.14 6.49 -37.35
CA ARG A 690 -13.10 5.57 -36.83
C ARG A 690 -13.28 5.36 -35.32
N VAL A 691 -13.38 6.44 -34.55
CA VAL A 691 -13.56 6.42 -33.09
C VAL A 691 -14.89 5.77 -32.71
N GLN A 692 -15.98 6.18 -33.36
CA GLN A 692 -17.34 5.70 -33.13
C GLN A 692 -17.49 4.19 -33.39
N LEU A 693 -16.84 3.64 -34.43
CA LEU A 693 -16.82 2.20 -34.71
C LEU A 693 -16.09 1.41 -33.63
N ILE A 694 -14.98 1.94 -33.09
CA ILE A 694 -14.17 1.25 -32.08
C ILE A 694 -14.85 1.29 -30.71
N ARG A 695 -15.48 2.41 -30.31
CA ARG A 695 -16.35 2.45 -29.12
C ARG A 695 -17.43 1.36 -29.20
N LYS A 696 -18.12 1.27 -30.34
CA LYS A 696 -19.17 0.25 -30.56
C LYS A 696 -18.65 -1.19 -30.58
N ARG A 697 -17.35 -1.42 -30.77
CA ARG A 697 -16.72 -2.74 -30.57
C ARG A 697 -16.39 -2.97 -29.09
N LEU A 698 -15.81 -1.98 -28.40
CA LEU A 698 -15.52 -2.04 -26.96
C LEU A 698 -16.76 -2.33 -26.12
N PHE A 699 -17.89 -1.66 -26.40
CA PHE A 699 -19.13 -1.89 -25.67
C PHE A 699 -19.63 -3.34 -25.82
N ARG A 700 -19.60 -3.92 -27.03
CA ARG A 700 -19.97 -5.32 -27.26
C ARG A 700 -19.04 -6.32 -26.57
N LEU A 701 -17.74 -6.04 -26.52
CA LEU A 701 -16.78 -6.86 -25.76
C LEU A 701 -17.13 -6.81 -24.26
N MET A 702 -17.36 -5.61 -23.71
CA MET A 702 -17.75 -5.42 -22.31
C MET A 702 -19.13 -6.01 -21.96
N ASP A 703 -20.07 -6.08 -22.92
CA ASP A 703 -21.36 -6.77 -22.78
C ASP A 703 -21.22 -8.30 -22.79
N SER A 704 -20.20 -8.85 -23.45
CA SER A 704 -19.94 -10.30 -23.42
C SER A 704 -19.31 -10.80 -22.12
N LEU A 705 -18.81 -9.89 -21.27
CA LEU A 705 -18.25 -10.20 -19.95
C LEU A 705 -19.33 -10.19 -18.87
N VAL A 706 -19.41 -11.30 -18.12
CA VAL A 706 -20.20 -11.41 -16.90
C VAL A 706 -19.57 -10.54 -15.81
N SER A 707 -20.32 -9.55 -15.33
CA SER A 707 -19.86 -8.63 -14.29
C SER A 707 -19.53 -9.39 -12.99
N GLY A 708 -18.28 -9.29 -12.52
CA GLY A 708 -17.71 -10.06 -11.41
C GLY A 708 -16.99 -11.37 -11.78
N CYS A 709 -16.73 -11.65 -13.06
CA CYS A 709 -16.00 -12.86 -13.48
C CYS A 709 -14.53 -12.91 -13.03
N GLY A 710 -13.94 -11.78 -12.63
CA GLY A 710 -12.56 -11.69 -12.14
C GLY A 710 -11.67 -10.86 -13.06
N PRO A 711 -11.43 -11.27 -14.32
CA PRO A 711 -10.73 -10.46 -15.31
C PRO A 711 -11.37 -9.08 -15.54
N ASP A 712 -12.70 -8.97 -15.40
CA ASP A 712 -13.43 -7.72 -15.57
C ASP A 712 -13.06 -6.64 -14.54
N SER A 713 -12.43 -7.00 -13.42
CA SER A 713 -11.80 -6.05 -12.48
C SER A 713 -10.79 -5.12 -13.15
N SER A 714 -10.17 -5.54 -14.27
CA SER A 714 -9.19 -4.75 -15.04
C SER A 714 -9.84 -3.85 -16.12
N LEU A 715 -11.17 -3.90 -16.31
CA LEU A 715 -11.88 -3.03 -17.26
C LEU A 715 -11.88 -1.53 -17.00
N PRO A 716 -11.66 -0.94 -15.79
CA PRO A 716 -11.86 0.50 -15.58
C PRO A 716 -11.15 1.41 -16.60
N PHE A 717 -9.87 1.16 -16.93
CA PHE A 717 -9.15 1.99 -17.90
C PHE A 717 -9.74 1.86 -19.33
N PRO A 718 -9.92 0.64 -19.91
CA PRO A 718 -10.65 0.49 -21.16
C PRO A 718 -12.06 1.09 -21.17
N PHE A 719 -12.82 0.90 -20.09
CA PHE A 719 -14.21 1.33 -19.94
C PHE A 719 -14.33 2.86 -19.95
N TYR A 720 -13.61 3.57 -19.07
CA TYR A 720 -13.73 5.03 -19.00
C TYR A 720 -13.23 5.72 -20.27
N ILE A 721 -12.19 5.21 -20.93
CA ILE A 721 -11.76 5.74 -22.24
C ILE A 721 -12.84 5.54 -23.31
N ALA A 722 -13.52 4.38 -23.35
CA ALA A 722 -14.63 4.15 -24.29
C ALA A 722 -15.84 5.04 -23.98
N ALA A 723 -16.13 5.27 -22.69
CA ALA A 723 -17.25 6.07 -22.21
C ALA A 723 -17.13 7.56 -22.56
N CYS A 724 -15.92 8.11 -22.55
CA CYS A 724 -15.64 9.49 -22.99
C CYS A 724 -16.14 9.77 -24.40
N GLU A 725 -16.06 8.76 -25.28
CA GLU A 725 -16.43 8.88 -26.69
C GLU A 725 -17.94 8.65 -26.94
N ALA A 726 -18.78 8.49 -25.90
CA ALA A 726 -20.22 8.26 -26.04
C ALA A 726 -21.01 9.55 -26.37
N THR A 727 -21.42 9.69 -27.63
CA THR A 727 -22.02 10.92 -28.20
C THR A 727 -23.55 10.93 -28.28
N VAL A 728 -24.23 9.84 -27.91
CA VAL A 728 -25.69 9.71 -28.00
C VAL A 728 -26.25 9.15 -26.70
N THR A 729 -27.44 9.59 -26.30
CA THR A 729 -28.05 9.26 -25.00
C THR A 729 -28.13 7.76 -24.72
N CYS A 730 -28.49 6.94 -25.70
CA CYS A 730 -28.53 5.48 -25.54
C CYS A 730 -27.16 4.83 -25.25
N ASP A 731 -26.07 5.39 -25.78
CA ASP A 731 -24.70 4.94 -25.46
C ASP A 731 -24.27 5.45 -24.07
N GLN A 732 -24.71 6.64 -23.66
CA GLN A 732 -24.46 7.19 -22.32
C GLN A 732 -25.22 6.42 -21.22
N ASP A 733 -26.46 6.01 -21.49
CA ASP A 733 -27.27 5.23 -20.56
C ASP A 733 -26.76 3.78 -20.44
N TRP A 734 -26.20 3.21 -21.52
CA TRP A 734 -25.42 1.97 -21.45
C TRP A 734 -24.21 2.12 -20.52
N VAL A 735 -23.44 3.21 -20.65
CA VAL A 735 -22.29 3.50 -19.76
C VAL A 735 -22.76 3.62 -18.30
N ARG A 736 -23.82 4.39 -18.01
CA ARG A 736 -24.37 4.53 -16.66
C ARG A 736 -24.75 3.16 -16.06
N LYS A 737 -25.43 2.31 -16.82
CA LYS A 737 -25.80 0.96 -16.43
C LYS A 737 -24.57 0.08 -16.14
N LYS A 738 -23.61 0.01 -17.07
CA LYS A 738 -22.42 -0.84 -16.92
C LYS A 738 -21.49 -0.35 -15.80
N HIS A 739 -21.39 0.96 -15.59
CA HIS A 739 -20.72 1.55 -14.43
C HIS A 739 -21.37 1.11 -13.10
N GLY A 740 -22.71 1.13 -13.01
CA GLY A 740 -23.44 0.62 -11.85
C GLY A 740 -23.21 -0.86 -11.58
N GLU A 741 -23.18 -1.70 -12.61
CA GLU A 741 -22.81 -3.12 -12.50
C GLU A 741 -21.37 -3.29 -11.99
N MET A 742 -20.42 -2.52 -12.52
CA MET A 742 -19.01 -2.56 -12.11
C MET A 742 -18.80 -2.08 -10.65
N LEU A 743 -19.58 -1.10 -10.18
CA LEU A 743 -19.58 -0.67 -8.76
C LEU A 743 -20.23 -1.71 -7.83
N ALA A 744 -21.25 -2.42 -8.29
CA ALA A 744 -21.89 -3.48 -7.53
C ALA A 744 -20.95 -4.67 -7.31
N ALA A 745 -20.18 -5.05 -8.34
CA ALA A 745 -19.16 -6.10 -8.27
C ALA A 745 -17.91 -5.67 -7.48
N TYR A 746 -17.37 -4.47 -7.74
CA TYR A 746 -16.17 -3.96 -7.09
C TYR A 746 -16.36 -2.50 -6.64
N ARG A 747 -16.55 -2.31 -5.34
CA ARG A 747 -16.68 -0.98 -4.72
C ARG A 747 -15.31 -0.31 -4.60
N ASP A 748 -15.16 0.79 -5.33
CA ASP A 748 -13.95 1.61 -5.37
C ASP A 748 -14.37 3.09 -5.58
N PRO A 749 -14.16 3.99 -4.61
CA PRO A 749 -14.55 5.40 -4.72
C PRO A 749 -13.94 6.15 -5.91
N ALA A 750 -12.78 5.72 -6.43
CA ALA A 750 -12.18 6.34 -7.61
C ALA A 750 -13.10 6.24 -8.85
N ARG A 751 -13.91 5.17 -8.94
CA ARG A 751 -14.87 4.94 -10.03
C ARG A 751 -15.99 5.98 -10.08
N GLU A 752 -16.41 6.50 -8.93
CA GLU A 752 -17.43 7.56 -8.85
C GLU A 752 -16.87 8.89 -9.37
N VAL A 753 -15.62 9.22 -9.02
CA VAL A 753 -14.90 10.42 -9.50
C VAL A 753 -14.66 10.36 -11.02
N LEU A 754 -14.31 9.18 -11.54
CA LEU A 754 -14.14 8.93 -12.97
C LEU A 754 -15.47 9.07 -13.73
N MET A 755 -16.56 8.48 -13.24
CA MET A 755 -17.89 8.61 -13.87
C MET A 755 -18.39 10.05 -13.86
N THR A 756 -18.28 10.75 -12.72
CA THR A 756 -18.61 12.18 -12.61
C THR A 756 -17.86 13.02 -13.64
N SER A 757 -16.63 12.62 -13.98
CA SER A 757 -15.80 13.32 -14.96
C SER A 757 -16.13 12.95 -16.41
N VAL A 758 -16.64 11.74 -16.68
CA VAL A 758 -17.22 11.37 -17.98
C VAL A 758 -18.50 12.15 -18.26
N GLU A 759 -19.42 12.26 -17.30
CA GLU A 759 -20.65 13.06 -17.48
C GLU A 759 -20.32 14.55 -17.72
N ARG A 760 -19.22 15.05 -17.14
CA ARG A 760 -18.70 16.40 -17.40
C ARG A 760 -18.10 16.59 -18.80
N ILE A 761 -17.69 15.52 -19.52
CA ILE A 761 -17.39 15.61 -20.96
C ILE A 761 -18.69 15.76 -21.74
N TRP A 762 -19.65 14.86 -21.49
CA TRP A 762 -20.91 14.82 -22.24
C TRP A 762 -21.66 16.14 -22.16
N ALA A 763 -21.76 16.74 -20.97
CA ALA A 763 -22.37 18.05 -20.73
C ALA A 763 -21.61 19.25 -21.36
N LYS A 764 -20.44 19.03 -21.97
CA LYS A 764 -19.73 20.02 -22.82
C LYS A 764 -19.77 19.67 -24.31
N SER A 765 -20.37 18.54 -24.67
CA SER A 765 -20.50 18.04 -26.04
C SER A 765 -21.95 18.15 -26.56
N GLU A 766 -22.89 18.55 -25.69
CA GLU A 766 -24.21 19.04 -26.08
C GLU A 766 -24.09 20.48 -26.64
N PRO A 767 -24.79 20.81 -27.76
CA PRO A 767 -24.64 22.08 -28.47
C PRO A 767 -25.52 23.23 -27.94
#